data_AF-A0A7L5EHT5-F1
#
_entry.id   AF-A0A7L5EHT5-F1
#
_cell.length_a   1.000
_cell.length_b   1.000
_cell.length_c   1.000
_cell.angle_alpha   90.00
_cell.angle_beta   90.00
_cell.angle_gamma   90.00
#
_symmetry.space_group_name_H-M   'P 1'
#
loop_
_entity.id
_entity.type
_entity.pdbx_description
1 polymer ?
#
loop_
_entity_poly.entity_id
_entity_poly.type
_entity_poly.pdbx_seq_one_letter_code
_entity_poly.pdbx_strand_id
1 'polypeptide(L)'
;MKSTRCILSIILGLLAGWLPLGAVTVLKNLQVEYQTNPLGIDVSQPRFNWQMESDRYGACGQAYRLWVADSPEQLAAGRYIYDSGKVLSGESVGVVYQGKALQPSTRYYWKVSVWDESGTEITSTEPAWFETGLLGSGWSGARWIGSSETQLSKYRSHYVIDYDVRVAEGNDKAVFVFGSRDADNYVSAELDLNGSGDTRFILRHTTDGKTRQDAAESLASIIPASDKHKVHHIRLKVTTAQYALKYFVDIEIDGKTLVNSSLTPEEKERKSRGDFWGGKEGAFTVYPYPDGELVYHCRLYAIGFLQPKGQTATFSNLRISEDTWNTLLYNPAETYVEKGEGKLNVWYPGENVSAPMLRKAIKIEKPVKSARLYATARGVYEFSVNGRKVGKDYLNPGWTDYRYRIMYNTYDITDLLRPGDNGIGAMLGAGWWSEHSGFLTGWQDQYGTRQSLLGKIVIEYADGTRETIVTNDSWKCYDRGPITFNGLQNGEEYDARKEVNGWDAPGFDDSSWKPATLFAAPPVNVEIQGYVGSPIQNNVTLTAQSMVEPIPGVYVYDMGQNMVGVPRLTFKGKAGQEITIRFGEMNYPETIPTEPVAPYTIAMYKEKKGQVYTDNYRSALSTDRYILRGDAAGETYEPRFTFHGFRYVEIHGLERPLPLEAVKGIVLESIGARTSGYETSDERVNRLFSNIIWGQRGNFLSVPTDCPQRDERMGWTGDAQVFARTATYNMNVDPFYTRWLYSVRDNQGDDGSYANYIPVVGFPPHGAEDGGGAMGWMEAGVIVPWQMYQQYGDVRILEQHYASMVAYMDYLERRAVRYVQPFGGFGDWLAIEPTNSMLTNTAYSAYDALIMEQVAKRLGKDADQRRFRTFYENVKRSFNDLFVNEEGRTFAPTVESIFGKDSQVGMWPGTAATEAKIVDTQTSYVVPLQFDLFNEKNKPLAIRHLVENIKKHNYTLTTGFIGTPYLNLVLSDNGYDDVAYKLFEQTAYPSWLYPVLQGATTIWERWNSYTLVNGFGPVDMNSFNHYSYGAIEEWMMAYTLGIQRDEEQPAYKHIILQPRIGGTFSFIRGHYDSAYGRIESGWQIQKRGYIYEATIPANTTATLYLPARSVKSVHVEKGQEGITSVGLKDGKAVYRLRSGSYRICVD
;
A
#
# COMPACT_ATOMS: atom_id res chain seq x y z
N MET A 1 34.52 19.40 90.23
CA MET A 1 35.96 19.13 90.40
C MET A 1 36.48 18.41 89.16
N LYS A 2 37.48 19.01 88.48
CA LYS A 2 38.47 18.41 87.55
C LYS A 2 37.91 17.61 86.35
N SER A 3 38.45 17.64 85.13
CA SER A 3 39.50 18.40 84.46
C SER A 3 39.49 17.90 83.00
N THR A 4 39.62 18.82 82.05
CA THR A 4 40.45 18.71 80.83
C THR A 4 40.45 17.41 80.02
N ARG A 5 40.00 17.46 78.75
CA ARG A 5 40.84 17.34 77.54
C ARG A 5 40.02 17.11 76.25
N CYS A 6 40.64 17.56 75.15
CA CYS A 6 40.43 17.17 73.74
C CYS A 6 39.46 18.00 72.89
N ILE A 7 39.92 19.23 72.59
CA ILE A 7 39.73 19.90 71.31
C ILE A 7 40.76 19.30 70.33
N LEU A 8 40.34 18.36 69.47
CA LEU A 8 40.92 18.08 68.15
C LEU A 8 40.14 16.93 67.48
N SER A 9 39.00 17.21 66.86
CA SER A 9 38.31 16.27 65.91
C SER A 9 37.18 16.95 65.10
N ILE A 10 36.83 18.20 65.38
CA ILE A 10 35.90 18.98 64.56
C ILE A 10 36.76 19.76 63.55
N ILE A 11 37.14 19.12 62.44
CA ILE A 11 37.53 19.66 61.10
C ILE A 11 38.11 18.46 60.32
N LEU A 12 37.28 17.45 60.03
CA LEU A 12 37.56 16.42 59.00
C LEU A 12 36.29 15.64 58.59
N GLY A 13 35.11 16.21 58.84
CA GLY A 13 33.80 15.60 58.56
C GLY A 13 32.90 16.42 57.62
N LEU A 14 33.48 17.30 56.79
CA LEU A 14 32.72 18.20 55.90
C LEU A 14 33.20 18.22 54.43
N LEU A 15 34.03 17.27 53.99
CA LEU A 15 34.61 17.30 52.62
C LEU A 15 34.72 15.94 51.92
N ALA A 16 33.86 14.98 52.25
CA ALA A 16 33.77 13.72 51.50
C ALA A 16 32.32 13.39 51.17
N GLY A 17 31.98 13.42 49.88
CA GLY A 17 30.83 12.69 49.36
C GLY A 17 29.73 13.46 48.63
N TRP A 18 29.98 14.67 48.11
CA TRP A 18 29.27 15.14 46.92
C TRP A 18 30.25 15.11 45.75
N LEU A 19 30.64 13.89 45.34
CA LEU A 19 31.08 13.72 43.97
C LEU A 19 29.83 13.98 43.12
N PRO A 20 29.85 14.92 42.16
CA PRO A 20 28.79 14.93 41.16
C PRO A 20 28.76 13.53 40.56
N LEU A 21 27.59 12.87 40.56
CA LEU A 21 27.40 11.70 39.69
C LEU A 21 27.87 12.15 38.31
N GLY A 22 28.98 11.56 37.85
CA GLY A 22 29.57 11.92 36.58
C GLY A 22 28.50 11.77 35.51
N ALA A 23 28.39 12.79 34.66
CA ALA A 23 27.46 12.82 33.54
C ALA A 23 27.53 11.49 32.75
N VAL A 24 26.38 10.83 32.59
CA VAL A 24 26.33 9.43 32.12
C VAL A 24 26.03 9.41 30.63
N THR A 25 26.98 8.91 29.83
CA THR A 25 26.74 8.59 28.42
C THR A 25 26.52 7.09 28.25
N VAL A 26 25.44 6.69 27.57
CA VAL A 26 25.12 5.28 27.28
C VAL A 26 24.87 5.05 25.80
N LEU A 27 25.12 3.83 25.34
CA LEU A 27 24.74 3.37 24.01
C LEU A 27 23.39 2.64 24.09
N LYS A 28 22.44 3.03 23.24
CA LYS A 28 21.11 2.41 23.16
C LYS A 28 20.69 2.17 21.72
N ASN A 29 19.55 1.50 21.54
CA ASN A 29 18.95 1.25 20.24
C ASN A 29 19.95 0.61 19.25
N LEU A 30 20.60 -0.47 19.69
CA LEU A 30 21.47 -1.28 18.84
C LEU A 30 20.62 -1.97 17.78
N GLN A 31 20.89 -1.67 16.51
CA GLN A 31 20.09 -2.15 15.40
C GLN A 31 20.97 -2.72 14.28
N VAL A 32 20.43 -3.71 13.59
CA VAL A 32 20.98 -4.23 12.33
C VAL A 32 19.93 -4.06 11.25
N GLU A 33 20.30 -3.50 10.09
CA GLU A 33 19.35 -3.17 9.01
C GLU A 33 18.12 -2.39 9.52
N TYR A 34 18.39 -1.40 10.38
CA TYR A 34 17.40 -0.51 11.05
C TYR A 34 16.33 -1.23 11.88
N GLN A 35 16.60 -2.47 12.29
CA GLN A 35 15.72 -3.28 13.12
C GLN A 35 16.44 -3.75 14.39
N THR A 36 15.69 -3.87 15.48
CA THR A 36 16.23 -4.41 16.73
C THR A 36 16.23 -5.93 16.65
N ASN A 37 17.40 -6.53 16.76
CA ASN A 37 17.58 -7.98 16.76
C ASN A 37 16.83 -8.74 15.64
N PRO A 38 17.08 -8.40 14.36
CA PRO A 38 16.30 -8.96 13.26
C PRO A 38 16.59 -10.46 13.05
N LEU A 39 15.52 -11.20 12.72
CA LEU A 39 15.54 -12.64 12.46
C LEU A 39 15.30 -12.92 10.97
N GLY A 40 16.20 -13.68 10.35
CA GLY A 40 16.04 -14.14 8.96
C GLY A 40 16.46 -13.13 7.91
N ILE A 41 17.46 -12.27 8.19
CA ILE A 41 17.93 -11.29 7.20
C ILE A 41 18.76 -11.99 6.11
N ASP A 42 18.52 -11.62 4.85
CA ASP A 42 19.27 -12.13 3.70
C ASP A 42 20.33 -11.14 3.18
N VAL A 43 20.80 -10.24 4.07
CA VAL A 43 21.84 -9.27 3.75
C VAL A 43 23.21 -9.85 4.11
N SER A 44 24.07 -10.05 3.12
CA SER A 44 25.42 -10.64 3.30
C SER A 44 26.40 -9.70 4.00
N GLN A 45 26.20 -8.39 3.88
CA GLN A 45 26.95 -7.33 4.54
C GLN A 45 25.99 -6.41 5.29
N PRO A 46 25.46 -6.86 6.45
CA PRO A 46 24.49 -6.09 7.21
C PRO A 46 25.10 -4.80 7.78
N ARG A 47 24.26 -3.80 7.98
CA ARG A 47 24.62 -2.50 8.56
C ARG A 47 24.24 -2.44 10.02
N PHE A 48 25.14 -1.88 10.84
CA PHE A 48 24.96 -1.65 12.26
C PHE A 48 24.65 -0.18 12.54
N ASN A 49 23.74 0.04 13.48
CA ASN A 49 23.37 1.36 13.98
C ASN A 49 23.36 1.34 15.51
N TRP A 50 23.74 2.45 16.13
CA TRP A 50 23.60 2.66 17.57
C TRP A 50 23.40 4.14 17.87
N GLN A 51 22.65 4.42 18.94
CA GLN A 51 22.44 5.78 19.42
C GLN A 51 23.27 6.04 20.67
N MET A 52 23.74 7.27 20.79
CA MET A 52 24.34 7.78 22.02
C MET A 52 23.28 8.59 22.78
N GLU A 53 23.16 8.37 24.07
CA GLU A 53 22.36 9.20 24.98
C GLU A 53 23.27 9.79 26.04
N SER A 54 23.16 11.10 26.27
CA SER A 54 24.03 11.84 27.19
C SER A 54 23.31 13.08 27.70
N ASP A 55 23.56 13.43 28.96
CA ASP A 55 23.19 14.68 29.61
C ASP A 55 24.22 15.81 29.37
N ARG A 56 25.43 15.48 28.90
CA ARG A 56 26.46 16.47 28.50
C ARG A 56 26.15 17.14 27.17
N TYR A 57 26.36 18.46 27.11
CA TYR A 57 26.34 19.18 25.84
C TYR A 57 27.54 18.84 24.96
N GLY A 58 27.28 18.54 23.69
CA GLY A 58 28.33 18.21 22.72
C GLY A 58 28.95 16.83 22.85
N ALA A 59 28.32 15.94 23.63
CA ALA A 59 28.71 14.53 23.66
C ALA A 59 28.70 13.95 22.23
N CYS A 60 29.85 13.42 21.80
CA CYS A 60 30.01 12.88 20.46
C CYS A 60 31.04 11.74 20.42
N GLY A 61 30.82 10.77 19.54
CA GLY A 61 31.76 9.69 19.30
C GLY A 61 32.90 10.15 18.39
N GLN A 62 34.13 9.83 18.76
CA GLN A 62 35.35 10.08 17.98
C GLN A 62 35.93 8.82 17.35
N ALA A 63 35.62 7.66 17.93
CA ALA A 63 36.00 6.37 17.41
C ALA A 63 35.00 5.29 17.83
N TYR A 64 34.94 4.19 17.09
CA TYR A 64 34.20 3.01 17.48
C TYR A 64 35.02 1.73 17.32
N ARG A 65 34.56 0.65 17.97
CA ARG A 65 35.02 -0.71 17.73
C ARG A 65 33.85 -1.67 17.84
N LEU A 66 33.62 -2.41 16.76
CA LEU A 66 32.53 -3.35 16.62
C LEU A 66 33.08 -4.78 16.67
N TRP A 67 32.44 -5.62 17.47
CA TRP A 67 32.77 -7.05 17.56
C TRP A 67 31.56 -7.88 17.19
N VAL A 68 31.78 -8.92 16.39
CA VAL A 68 30.76 -9.91 16.03
C VAL A 68 31.31 -11.31 16.27
N ALA A 69 30.52 -12.18 16.88
CA ALA A 69 30.79 -13.60 17.08
C ALA A 69 29.55 -14.44 16.74
N ASP A 70 29.74 -15.74 16.53
CA ASP A 70 28.67 -16.71 16.21
C ASP A 70 27.97 -17.29 17.46
N SER A 71 28.43 -16.89 18.66
CA SER A 71 27.90 -17.36 19.94
C SER A 71 28.23 -16.37 21.08
N PRO A 72 27.39 -16.28 22.13
CA PRO A 72 27.67 -15.44 23.29
C PRO A 72 28.97 -15.82 24.00
N GLU A 73 29.28 -17.11 24.07
CA GLU A 73 30.48 -17.63 24.72
C GLU A 73 31.76 -17.22 23.98
N GLN A 74 31.73 -17.23 22.63
CA GLN A 74 32.85 -16.74 21.83
C GLN A 74 33.00 -15.22 21.94
N LEU A 75 31.90 -14.46 21.94
CA LEU A 75 31.91 -13.01 22.15
C LEU A 75 32.53 -12.65 23.50
N ALA A 76 32.16 -13.36 24.57
CA ALA A 76 32.71 -13.17 25.91
C ALA A 76 34.19 -13.58 26.01
N ALA A 77 34.59 -14.64 25.31
CA ALA A 77 35.98 -15.14 25.28
C ALA A 77 36.91 -14.34 24.36
N GLY A 78 36.44 -13.27 23.72
CA GLY A 78 37.24 -12.46 22.80
C GLY A 78 37.57 -13.15 21.47
N ARG A 79 36.77 -14.14 21.06
CA ARG A 79 36.91 -14.85 19.79
C ARG A 79 35.87 -14.33 18.82
N TYR A 80 36.30 -13.54 17.84
CA TYR A 80 35.41 -12.83 16.93
C TYR A 80 35.53 -13.37 15.51
N ILE A 81 34.41 -13.39 14.78
CA ILE A 81 34.41 -13.56 13.32
C ILE A 81 34.67 -12.23 12.62
N TYR A 82 34.43 -11.12 13.33
CA TYR A 82 34.72 -9.77 12.91
C TYR A 82 35.07 -8.89 14.10
N ASP A 83 36.17 -8.17 13.97
CA ASP A 83 36.59 -7.11 14.88
C ASP A 83 37.02 -5.95 13.98
N SER A 84 36.32 -4.82 14.07
CA SER A 84 36.64 -3.66 13.23
C SER A 84 37.99 -3.03 13.59
N GLY A 85 38.57 -3.39 14.75
CA GLY A 85 39.58 -2.57 15.41
C GLY A 85 39.00 -1.22 15.85
N LYS A 86 39.84 -0.37 16.45
CA LYS A 86 39.45 1.00 16.77
C LYS A 86 39.46 1.83 15.49
N VAL A 87 38.27 2.15 14.97
CA VAL A 87 38.07 2.98 13.78
C VAL A 87 37.92 4.43 14.23
N LEU A 88 38.78 5.33 13.73
CA LEU A 88 38.71 6.77 14.01
C LEU A 88 37.60 7.42 13.17
N SER A 89 36.35 7.21 13.59
CA SER A 89 35.15 7.79 12.98
C SER A 89 34.08 8.01 14.05
N GLY A 90 33.32 9.10 13.90
CA GLY A 90 32.13 9.40 14.70
C GLY A 90 30.82 8.87 14.09
N GLU A 91 30.89 8.06 13.05
CA GLU A 91 29.72 7.41 12.45
C GLU A 91 29.11 6.39 13.42
N SER A 92 27.78 6.37 13.47
CA SER A 92 27.01 5.41 14.29
C SER A 92 25.77 4.91 13.57
N VAL A 93 25.63 5.21 12.28
CA VAL A 93 24.50 4.86 11.42
C VAL A 93 25.08 4.28 10.13
N GLY A 94 24.54 3.16 9.67
CA GLY A 94 24.94 2.53 8.41
C GLY A 94 26.31 1.86 8.42
N VAL A 95 26.87 1.50 9.58
CA VAL A 95 28.23 0.92 9.66
C VAL A 95 28.22 -0.51 9.09
N VAL A 96 28.86 -0.72 7.94
CA VAL A 96 28.77 -1.97 7.17
C VAL A 96 29.65 -3.07 7.77
N TYR A 97 29.12 -4.28 7.87
CA TYR A 97 29.87 -5.49 8.20
C TYR A 97 30.96 -5.80 7.16
N GLN A 98 32.21 -5.90 7.61
CA GLN A 98 33.37 -6.24 6.76
C GLN A 98 34.07 -7.55 7.20
N GLY A 99 33.36 -8.39 7.94
CA GLY A 99 33.91 -9.65 8.46
C GLY A 99 33.88 -10.80 7.46
N LYS A 100 34.09 -12.01 7.99
CA LYS A 100 33.98 -13.26 7.22
C LYS A 100 32.57 -13.44 6.67
N ALA A 101 32.44 -14.13 5.53
CA ALA A 101 31.15 -14.45 4.94
C ALA A 101 30.21 -15.11 5.94
N LEU A 102 29.02 -14.52 6.08
CA LEU A 102 27.98 -15.02 6.98
C LEU A 102 27.42 -16.35 6.46
N GLN A 103 27.07 -17.23 7.38
CA GLN A 103 26.48 -18.53 7.10
C GLN A 103 24.96 -18.43 7.15
N PRO A 104 24.21 -19.20 6.34
CA PRO A 104 22.75 -19.23 6.42
C PRO A 104 22.30 -19.83 7.75
N SER A 105 21.08 -19.49 8.19
CA SER A 105 20.43 -20.02 9.39
C SER A 105 21.32 -19.92 10.64
N THR A 106 22.03 -18.79 10.80
CA THR A 106 23.04 -18.61 11.84
C THR A 106 22.81 -17.32 12.59
N ARG A 107 22.73 -17.40 13.92
CA ARG A 107 22.64 -16.24 14.79
C ARG A 107 24.04 -15.71 15.12
N TYR A 108 24.20 -14.40 14.99
CA TYR A 108 25.41 -13.67 15.31
C TYR A 108 25.13 -12.70 16.44
N TYR A 109 26.08 -12.58 17.37
CA TYR A 109 26.02 -11.69 18.52
C TYR A 109 27.08 -10.60 18.38
N TRP A 110 26.73 -9.39 18.76
CA TRP A 110 27.61 -8.25 18.61
C TRP A 110 27.51 -7.27 19.76
N LYS A 111 28.58 -6.51 19.95
CA LYS A 111 28.64 -5.38 20.88
C LYS A 111 29.50 -4.29 20.27
N VAL A 112 29.35 -3.07 20.76
CA VAL A 112 30.10 -1.91 20.25
C VAL A 112 30.67 -1.10 21.40
N SER A 113 31.91 -0.65 21.26
CA SER A 113 32.52 0.41 22.07
C SER A 113 32.60 1.69 21.25
N VAL A 114 32.35 2.82 21.90
CA VAL A 114 32.54 4.17 21.35
C VAL A 114 33.48 4.93 22.28
N TRP A 115 34.44 5.67 21.72
CA TRP A 115 35.25 6.62 22.48
C TRP A 115 34.65 8.00 22.28
N ASP A 116 34.32 8.68 23.39
CA ASP A 116 33.77 10.03 23.35
C ASP A 116 34.84 11.11 23.09
N GLU A 117 34.44 12.38 23.09
CA GLU A 117 35.33 13.53 22.90
C GLU A 117 36.41 13.69 23.98
N SER A 118 36.23 13.08 25.16
CA SER A 118 37.22 13.05 26.24
C SER A 118 38.20 11.88 26.13
N GLY A 119 37.97 10.97 25.17
CA GLY A 119 38.71 9.72 25.03
C GLY A 119 38.22 8.61 25.96
N THR A 120 37.09 8.79 26.63
CA THR A 120 36.48 7.79 27.51
C THR A 120 35.80 6.72 26.65
N GLU A 121 36.11 5.45 26.91
CA GLU A 121 35.46 4.32 26.25
C GLU A 121 34.10 4.02 26.90
N ILE A 122 33.07 3.90 26.08
CA ILE A 122 31.70 3.56 26.46
C ILE A 122 31.33 2.31 25.67
N THR A 123 31.13 1.20 26.35
CA THR A 123 30.70 -0.07 25.72
C THR A 123 29.21 -0.27 25.91
N SER A 124 28.54 -0.81 24.89
CA SER A 124 27.15 -1.26 25.02
C SER A 124 27.01 -2.25 26.18
N THR A 125 26.01 -2.05 27.04
CA THR A 125 25.82 -2.83 28.27
C THR A 125 25.56 -4.30 28.00
N GLU A 126 24.66 -4.61 27.06
CA GLU A 126 24.31 -5.96 26.66
C GLU A 126 24.66 -6.21 25.18
N PRO A 127 25.11 -7.42 24.81
CA PRO A 127 25.22 -7.81 23.41
C PRO A 127 23.86 -7.81 22.71
N ALA A 128 23.82 -7.26 21.51
CA ALA A 128 22.70 -7.43 20.57
C ALA A 128 22.97 -8.62 19.65
N TRP A 129 22.00 -9.01 18.84
CA TRP A 129 22.16 -10.09 17.87
C TRP A 129 21.47 -9.78 16.54
N PHE A 130 21.77 -10.57 15.52
CA PHE A 130 20.96 -10.69 14.31
C PHE A 130 21.08 -12.13 13.82
N GLU A 131 20.11 -12.61 13.06
CA GLU A 131 20.14 -13.98 12.54
C GLU A 131 19.89 -13.98 11.04
N THR A 132 20.75 -14.68 10.31
CA THR A 132 20.64 -14.79 8.85
C THR A 132 19.50 -15.72 8.44
N GLY A 133 18.90 -15.43 7.29
CA GLY A 133 17.98 -16.30 6.59
C GLY A 133 18.71 -17.42 5.86
N LEU A 134 18.19 -17.80 4.69
CA LEU A 134 18.71 -18.85 3.82
C LEU A 134 19.79 -18.34 2.84
N LEU A 135 20.02 -17.02 2.76
CA LEU A 135 21.02 -16.38 1.88
C LEU A 135 20.99 -16.93 0.45
N GLY A 136 19.79 -17.09 -0.11
CA GLY A 136 19.54 -17.54 -1.50
C GLY A 136 19.82 -19.01 -1.82
N SER A 137 20.31 -19.84 -0.88
CA SER A 137 20.80 -21.20 -1.20
C SER A 137 20.20 -22.33 -0.33
N GLY A 138 19.26 -22.01 0.56
CA GLY A 138 18.88 -22.91 1.66
C GLY A 138 17.67 -23.83 1.45
N TRP A 139 16.98 -23.84 0.31
CA TRP A 139 15.72 -24.59 0.15
C TRP A 139 15.86 -26.08 -0.17
N SER A 140 17.07 -26.65 -0.14
CA SER A 140 17.35 -28.02 -0.55
C SER A 140 16.35 -29.05 0.01
N GLY A 141 15.71 -29.80 -0.89
CA GLY A 141 14.73 -30.84 -0.56
C GLY A 141 13.28 -30.36 -0.39
N ALA A 142 13.04 -29.06 -0.19
CA ALA A 142 11.70 -28.50 -0.13
C ALA A 142 11.05 -28.45 -1.52
N ARG A 143 9.75 -28.74 -1.56
CA ARG A 143 8.92 -28.75 -2.76
C ARG A 143 7.71 -27.87 -2.53
N TRP A 144 7.24 -27.22 -3.59
CA TRP A 144 5.98 -26.51 -3.59
C TRP A 144 4.83 -27.50 -3.48
N ILE A 145 3.96 -27.35 -2.49
CA ILE A 145 2.84 -28.25 -2.24
C ILE A 145 1.51 -27.50 -2.10
N GLY A 146 0.40 -28.07 -2.53
CA GLY A 146 -0.92 -27.44 -2.42
C GLY A 146 -2.06 -28.43 -2.69
N SER A 147 -3.27 -27.90 -2.93
CA SER A 147 -4.39 -28.74 -3.36
C SER A 147 -4.27 -29.13 -4.83
N SER A 148 -4.82 -30.30 -5.19
CA SER A 148 -5.06 -30.67 -6.59
C SER A 148 -6.21 -29.86 -7.19
N GLU A 149 -7.16 -29.46 -6.36
CA GLU A 149 -8.37 -28.75 -6.73
C GLU A 149 -8.12 -27.24 -6.85
N THR A 150 -8.86 -26.60 -7.74
CA THR A 150 -8.88 -25.14 -7.88
C THR A 150 -10.07 -24.58 -7.11
N GLN A 151 -9.83 -23.69 -6.16
CA GLN A 151 -10.92 -22.88 -5.58
C GLN A 151 -11.34 -21.86 -6.63
N LEU A 152 -12.49 -22.09 -7.26
CA LEU A 152 -13.06 -21.11 -8.17
C LEU A 152 -13.47 -19.86 -7.37
N SER A 153 -13.47 -18.69 -8.00
CA SER A 153 -14.08 -17.50 -7.40
C SER A 153 -15.51 -17.39 -7.89
N LYS A 154 -16.47 -17.35 -6.95
CA LYS A 154 -17.88 -17.09 -7.27
C LYS A 154 -18.13 -15.64 -7.70
N TYR A 155 -17.15 -14.76 -7.49
CA TYR A 155 -17.18 -13.37 -7.91
C TYR A 155 -16.32 -13.09 -9.15
N ARG A 156 -16.08 -14.13 -9.96
CA ARG A 156 -15.35 -14.00 -11.22
C ARG A 156 -16.16 -13.19 -12.22
N SER A 157 -15.50 -12.21 -12.82
CA SER A 157 -16.06 -11.32 -13.83
C SER A 157 -15.75 -11.78 -15.26
N HIS A 158 -14.62 -12.44 -15.49
CA HIS A 158 -14.22 -12.96 -16.81
C HIS A 158 -14.11 -14.48 -16.76
N TYR A 159 -14.92 -15.17 -17.56
CA TYR A 159 -14.92 -16.63 -17.64
C TYR A 159 -15.45 -17.11 -18.99
N VAL A 160 -15.04 -18.32 -19.36
CA VAL A 160 -15.55 -19.03 -20.53
C VAL A 160 -16.26 -20.28 -20.07
N ILE A 161 -17.49 -20.50 -20.55
CA ILE A 161 -18.24 -21.74 -20.34
C ILE A 161 -18.37 -22.48 -21.67
N ASP A 162 -17.89 -23.71 -21.71
CA ASP A 162 -18.13 -24.65 -22.81
C ASP A 162 -19.09 -25.75 -22.33
N TYR A 163 -20.08 -26.12 -23.14
CA TYR A 163 -20.93 -27.28 -22.87
C TYR A 163 -21.53 -27.84 -24.15
N ASP A 164 -21.83 -29.13 -24.12
CA ASP A 164 -22.62 -29.79 -25.15
C ASP A 164 -24.08 -29.83 -24.73
N VAL A 165 -25.00 -29.58 -25.68
CA VAL A 165 -26.44 -29.64 -25.46
C VAL A 165 -27.12 -30.50 -26.52
N ARG A 166 -28.10 -31.31 -26.10
CA ARG A 166 -29.01 -32.02 -26.99
C ARG A 166 -30.44 -31.89 -26.49
N VAL A 167 -31.30 -31.29 -27.29
CA VAL A 167 -32.75 -31.26 -27.01
C VAL A 167 -33.35 -32.61 -27.38
N ALA A 168 -34.14 -33.20 -26.48
CA ALA A 168 -34.77 -34.50 -26.72
C ALA A 168 -35.72 -34.46 -27.94
N GLU A 169 -35.88 -35.58 -28.64
CA GLU A 169 -36.85 -35.66 -29.74
C GLU A 169 -38.27 -35.29 -29.26
N GLY A 170 -39.00 -34.53 -30.08
CA GLY A 170 -40.31 -33.99 -29.73
C GLY A 170 -40.30 -32.81 -28.74
N ASN A 171 -39.12 -32.27 -28.43
CA ASN A 171 -38.92 -31.06 -27.61
C ASN A 171 -38.16 -30.03 -28.45
N ASP A 172 -38.31 -28.75 -28.12
CA ASP A 172 -37.80 -27.64 -28.93
C ASP A 172 -36.81 -26.73 -28.20
N LYS A 173 -36.71 -26.82 -26.86
CA LYS A 173 -35.98 -25.82 -26.07
C LYS A 173 -34.95 -26.44 -25.14
N ALA A 174 -33.81 -25.77 -24.98
CA ALA A 174 -32.87 -25.98 -23.90
C ALA A 174 -32.44 -24.64 -23.31
N VAL A 175 -32.43 -24.49 -21.99
CA VAL A 175 -32.07 -23.23 -21.32
C VAL A 175 -30.97 -23.46 -20.30
N PHE A 176 -29.82 -22.84 -20.55
CA PHE A 176 -28.67 -22.83 -19.66
C PHE A 176 -28.57 -21.51 -18.91
N VAL A 177 -28.30 -21.55 -17.62
CA VAL A 177 -28.07 -20.39 -16.75
C VAL A 177 -26.58 -20.29 -16.51
N PHE A 178 -25.97 -19.20 -16.98
CA PHE A 178 -24.52 -19.02 -16.93
C PHE A 178 -24.05 -18.06 -15.84
N GLY A 179 -24.98 -17.53 -15.05
CA GLY A 179 -24.73 -16.74 -13.84
C GLY A 179 -26.03 -16.51 -13.08
N SER A 180 -26.05 -16.73 -11.77
CA SER A 180 -27.21 -16.55 -10.91
C SER A 180 -26.78 -16.26 -9.49
N ARG A 181 -27.30 -15.19 -8.88
CA ARG A 181 -27.17 -14.95 -7.43
C ARG A 181 -28.24 -15.69 -6.64
N ASP A 182 -29.45 -15.66 -7.16
CA ASP A 182 -30.65 -16.22 -6.56
C ASP A 182 -31.74 -16.47 -7.64
N ALA A 183 -32.92 -16.90 -7.19
CA ALA A 183 -34.05 -17.24 -8.07
C ALA A 183 -34.64 -16.04 -8.82
N ASP A 184 -34.38 -14.82 -8.35
CA ASP A 184 -34.92 -13.59 -8.91
C ASP A 184 -33.87 -12.82 -9.74
N ASN A 185 -32.61 -13.26 -9.71
CA ASN A 185 -31.46 -12.57 -10.32
C ASN A 185 -30.53 -13.56 -11.03
N TYR A 186 -30.68 -13.70 -12.35
CA TYR A 186 -29.89 -14.61 -13.17
C TYR A 186 -29.83 -14.22 -14.65
N VAL A 187 -28.84 -14.74 -15.36
CA VAL A 187 -28.65 -14.62 -16.81
C VAL A 187 -28.68 -16.00 -17.48
N SER A 188 -29.33 -16.09 -18.63
CA SER A 188 -29.58 -17.37 -19.31
C SER A 188 -29.44 -17.29 -20.83
N ALA A 189 -29.06 -18.42 -21.41
CA ALA A 189 -28.94 -18.67 -22.83
C ALA A 189 -29.90 -19.80 -23.23
N GLU A 190 -30.78 -19.54 -24.18
CA GLU A 190 -31.74 -20.51 -24.71
C GLU A 190 -31.39 -20.89 -26.15
N LEU A 191 -31.29 -22.21 -26.39
CA LEU A 191 -31.35 -22.80 -27.72
C LEU A 191 -32.82 -23.13 -28.02
N ASP A 192 -33.44 -22.39 -28.94
CA ASP A 192 -34.81 -22.59 -29.39
C ASP A 192 -34.80 -23.17 -30.80
N LEU A 193 -35.07 -24.47 -30.93
CA LEU A 193 -35.15 -25.19 -32.20
C LEU A 193 -36.39 -24.83 -33.02
N ASN A 194 -37.36 -24.14 -32.39
CA ASN A 194 -38.56 -23.59 -32.99
C ASN A 194 -39.39 -24.62 -33.77
N GLY A 195 -39.36 -25.91 -33.38
CA GLY A 195 -40.05 -27.01 -34.06
C GLY A 195 -39.79 -27.03 -35.56
N SER A 196 -40.80 -26.70 -36.37
CA SER A 196 -40.71 -26.61 -37.84
C SER A 196 -40.22 -25.25 -38.38
N GLY A 197 -40.04 -24.24 -37.54
CA GLY A 197 -39.55 -22.89 -37.89
C GLY A 197 -38.03 -22.74 -37.82
N ASP A 198 -37.54 -21.50 -37.92
CA ASP A 198 -36.11 -21.20 -37.87
C ASP A 198 -35.56 -21.30 -36.44
N THR A 199 -34.51 -22.11 -36.25
CA THR A 199 -33.76 -22.26 -34.99
C THR A 199 -33.14 -20.93 -34.56
N ARG A 200 -33.15 -20.62 -33.27
CA ARG A 200 -32.65 -19.37 -32.69
C ARG A 200 -31.81 -19.59 -31.44
N PHE A 201 -30.93 -18.64 -31.18
CA PHE A 201 -30.23 -18.48 -29.90
C PHE A 201 -30.74 -17.21 -29.21
N ILE A 202 -31.15 -17.32 -27.95
CA ILE A 202 -31.79 -16.22 -27.22
C ILE A 202 -31.05 -15.98 -25.90
N LEU A 203 -30.64 -14.73 -25.66
CA LEU A 203 -30.07 -14.29 -24.38
C LEU A 203 -31.14 -13.55 -23.55
N ARG A 204 -31.19 -13.84 -22.25
CA ARG A 204 -32.08 -13.19 -21.30
C ARG A 204 -31.41 -12.91 -19.96
N HIS A 205 -31.88 -11.87 -19.28
CA HIS A 205 -31.65 -11.67 -17.85
C HIS A 205 -32.97 -11.59 -17.10
N THR A 206 -32.93 -11.97 -15.82
CA THR A 206 -33.97 -11.74 -14.84
C THR A 206 -33.36 -10.91 -13.72
N THR A 207 -34.06 -9.84 -13.34
CA THR A 207 -33.68 -8.95 -12.24
C THR A 207 -34.91 -8.66 -11.41
N ASP A 208 -34.83 -8.87 -10.09
CA ASP A 208 -35.95 -8.78 -9.16
C ASP A 208 -37.21 -9.52 -9.68
N GLY A 209 -37.00 -10.72 -10.22
CA GLY A 209 -38.05 -11.59 -10.75
C GLY A 209 -38.62 -11.16 -12.11
N LYS A 210 -38.11 -10.09 -12.73
CA LYS A 210 -38.55 -9.61 -14.05
C LYS A 210 -37.57 -10.04 -15.14
N THR A 211 -38.03 -10.90 -16.05
CA THR A 211 -37.23 -11.37 -17.19
C THR A 211 -37.33 -10.44 -18.40
N ARG A 212 -36.20 -10.14 -19.05
CA ARG A 212 -36.10 -9.42 -20.32
C ARG A 212 -35.28 -10.22 -21.33
N GLN A 213 -35.60 -10.06 -22.61
CA GLN A 213 -34.81 -10.62 -23.71
C GLN A 213 -33.79 -9.58 -24.19
N ASP A 214 -32.51 -9.92 -24.10
CA ASP A 214 -31.41 -9.05 -24.50
C ASP A 214 -31.07 -9.20 -25.98
N ALA A 215 -31.12 -10.42 -26.50
CA ALA A 215 -30.84 -10.72 -27.91
C ALA A 215 -31.56 -11.99 -28.38
N ALA A 216 -31.85 -12.08 -29.68
CA ALA A 216 -32.36 -13.28 -30.33
C ALA A 216 -31.86 -13.35 -31.77
N GLU A 217 -31.02 -14.34 -32.09
CA GLU A 217 -30.37 -14.47 -33.40
C GLU A 217 -30.72 -15.79 -34.09
N SER A 218 -30.83 -15.77 -35.41
CA SER A 218 -31.10 -16.97 -36.21
C SER A 218 -29.86 -17.88 -36.26
N LEU A 219 -30.10 -19.19 -36.15
CA LEU A 219 -29.09 -20.24 -36.23
C LEU A 219 -29.12 -21.02 -37.55
N ALA A 220 -29.94 -20.63 -38.52
CA ALA A 220 -30.11 -21.39 -39.77
C ALA A 220 -28.80 -21.58 -40.57
N SER A 221 -27.82 -20.68 -40.45
CA SER A 221 -26.49 -20.78 -41.06
C SER A 221 -25.49 -21.63 -40.26
N ILE A 222 -25.80 -21.92 -38.99
CA ILE A 222 -24.96 -22.66 -38.07
C ILE A 222 -25.47 -24.11 -37.94
N ILE A 223 -26.75 -24.26 -37.59
CA ILE A 223 -27.46 -25.53 -37.37
C ILE A 223 -28.47 -25.75 -38.52
N PRO A 224 -28.18 -26.64 -39.49
CA PRO A 224 -29.13 -27.03 -40.52
C PRO A 224 -30.37 -27.71 -39.92
N ALA A 225 -31.51 -27.66 -40.62
CA ALA A 225 -32.75 -28.28 -40.16
C ALA A 225 -32.64 -29.80 -39.89
N SER A 226 -31.76 -30.51 -40.60
CA SER A 226 -31.49 -31.95 -40.38
C SER A 226 -30.80 -32.25 -39.05
N ASP A 227 -30.21 -31.23 -38.43
CA ASP A 227 -29.27 -31.40 -37.33
C ASP A 227 -29.84 -30.89 -36.00
N LYS A 228 -31.06 -30.34 -35.98
CA LYS A 228 -31.69 -29.71 -34.80
C LYS A 228 -31.63 -30.52 -33.50
N HIS A 229 -31.74 -31.85 -33.57
CA HIS A 229 -31.73 -32.74 -32.39
C HIS A 229 -30.41 -33.50 -32.20
N LYS A 230 -29.35 -33.13 -32.95
CA LYS A 230 -28.00 -33.61 -32.68
C LYS A 230 -27.44 -32.93 -31.43
N VAL A 231 -26.27 -33.39 -31.01
CA VAL A 231 -25.49 -32.70 -29.98
C VAL A 231 -24.87 -31.45 -30.62
N HIS A 232 -25.03 -30.31 -29.97
CA HIS A 232 -24.42 -29.04 -30.35
C HIS A 232 -23.46 -28.57 -29.27
N HIS A 233 -22.29 -28.11 -29.66
CA HIS A 233 -21.31 -27.54 -28.75
C HIS A 233 -21.53 -26.02 -28.64
N ILE A 234 -21.67 -25.51 -27.42
CA ILE A 234 -21.87 -24.08 -27.14
C ILE A 234 -20.71 -23.58 -26.30
N ARG A 235 -20.10 -22.48 -26.73
CA ARG A 235 -19.07 -21.74 -26.01
C ARG A 235 -19.57 -20.32 -25.73
N LEU A 236 -19.58 -19.93 -24.46
CA LEU A 236 -19.95 -18.60 -23.98
C LEU A 236 -18.73 -17.96 -23.34
N LYS A 237 -18.16 -16.93 -23.96
CA LYS A 237 -17.14 -16.08 -23.34
C LYS A 237 -17.84 -14.89 -22.71
N VAL A 238 -17.75 -14.77 -21.39
CA VAL A 238 -18.41 -13.73 -20.60
C VAL A 238 -17.36 -12.80 -20.01
N THR A 239 -17.49 -11.51 -20.28
CA THR A 239 -16.69 -10.44 -19.68
C THR A 239 -17.60 -9.35 -19.12
N THR A 240 -17.05 -8.47 -18.28
CA THR A 240 -17.78 -7.31 -17.75
C THR A 240 -17.03 -6.03 -18.11
N ALA A 241 -17.73 -4.91 -18.26
CA ALA A 241 -17.04 -3.64 -18.49
C ALA A 241 -16.53 -3.03 -17.18
N GLN A 242 -15.44 -2.28 -17.28
CA GLN A 242 -14.99 -1.37 -16.23
C GLN A 242 -16.13 -0.37 -15.93
N TYR A 243 -16.57 -0.32 -14.67
CA TYR A 243 -17.62 0.59 -14.19
C TYR A 243 -19.04 0.41 -14.76
N ALA A 244 -19.28 -0.59 -15.63
CA ALA A 244 -20.60 -0.78 -16.23
C ALA A 244 -21.35 -1.96 -15.61
N LEU A 245 -22.61 -1.69 -15.28
CA LEU A 245 -23.66 -2.65 -14.95
C LEU A 245 -24.06 -3.49 -16.19
N LYS A 246 -23.11 -4.16 -16.85
CA LYS A 246 -23.33 -4.91 -18.09
C LYS A 246 -22.41 -6.12 -18.22
N TYR A 247 -22.91 -7.19 -18.82
CA TYR A 247 -22.09 -8.28 -19.35
C TYR A 247 -21.94 -8.17 -20.83
N PHE A 248 -20.75 -8.49 -21.29
CA PHE A 248 -20.52 -8.77 -22.68
C PHE A 248 -20.36 -10.26 -22.88
N VAL A 249 -21.01 -10.76 -23.93
CA VAL A 249 -21.00 -12.18 -24.25
C VAL A 249 -20.59 -12.35 -25.70
N ASP A 250 -19.56 -13.16 -25.94
CA ASP A 250 -19.25 -13.72 -27.25
C ASP A 250 -19.71 -15.18 -27.26
N ILE A 251 -20.38 -15.59 -28.34
CA ILE A 251 -21.04 -16.89 -28.45
C ILE A 251 -20.50 -17.63 -29.67
N GLU A 252 -20.08 -18.88 -29.49
CA GLU A 252 -19.79 -19.80 -30.58
C GLU A 252 -20.65 -21.05 -30.45
N ILE A 253 -21.14 -21.55 -31.59
CA ILE A 253 -21.96 -22.75 -31.68
C ILE A 253 -21.38 -23.63 -32.79
N ASP A 254 -21.05 -24.89 -32.47
CA ASP A 254 -20.39 -25.85 -33.37
C ASP A 254 -19.14 -25.25 -34.08
N GLY A 255 -18.37 -24.44 -33.34
CA GLY A 255 -17.15 -23.78 -33.83
C GLY A 255 -17.38 -22.58 -34.74
N LYS A 256 -18.62 -22.09 -34.86
CA LYS A 256 -18.96 -20.87 -35.63
C LYS A 256 -19.41 -19.76 -34.69
N THR A 257 -18.83 -18.57 -34.85
CA THR A 257 -19.22 -17.36 -34.09
C THR A 257 -20.63 -16.91 -34.46
N LEU A 258 -21.47 -16.67 -33.44
CA LEU A 258 -22.79 -16.09 -33.62
C LEU A 258 -22.68 -14.58 -33.86
N VAL A 259 -23.24 -14.10 -34.98
CA VAL A 259 -23.21 -12.68 -35.35
C VAL A 259 -24.43 -11.97 -34.78
N ASN A 260 -24.22 -10.87 -34.06
CA ASN A 260 -25.31 -9.98 -33.63
C ASN A 260 -25.79 -9.15 -34.84
N SER A 261 -27.00 -9.47 -35.33
CA SER A 261 -27.58 -8.83 -36.52
C SER A 261 -28.13 -7.44 -36.22
N SER A 262 -28.38 -7.13 -34.93
CA SER A 262 -28.93 -5.84 -34.50
C SER A 262 -27.91 -4.71 -34.39
N LEU A 263 -26.60 -5.00 -34.35
CA LEU A 263 -25.57 -3.97 -34.22
C LEU A 263 -25.45 -3.11 -35.49
N THR A 264 -25.38 -1.81 -35.30
CA THR A 264 -25.02 -0.84 -36.35
C THR A 264 -23.57 -1.03 -36.80
N PRO A 265 -23.16 -0.55 -37.99
CA PRO A 265 -21.76 -0.57 -38.41
C PRO A 265 -20.81 0.11 -37.41
N GLU A 266 -21.24 1.24 -36.83
CA GLU A 266 -20.47 1.98 -35.82
C GLU A 266 -20.30 1.17 -34.53
N GLU A 267 -21.34 0.47 -34.07
CA GLU A 267 -21.24 -0.41 -32.90
C GLU A 267 -20.35 -1.62 -33.16
N LYS A 268 -20.42 -2.20 -34.37
CA LYS A 268 -19.52 -3.29 -34.79
C LYS A 268 -18.07 -2.82 -34.81
N GLU A 269 -17.81 -1.63 -35.34
CA GLU A 269 -16.48 -1.04 -35.33
C GLU A 269 -16.00 -0.80 -33.90
N ARG A 270 -16.82 -0.15 -33.07
CA ARG A 270 -16.51 0.15 -31.66
C ARG A 270 -16.22 -1.12 -30.85
N LYS A 271 -17.05 -2.16 -30.98
CA LYS A 271 -16.86 -3.46 -30.30
C LYS A 271 -15.70 -4.29 -30.86
N SER A 272 -15.24 -3.99 -32.07
CA SER A 272 -14.05 -4.66 -32.64
C SER A 272 -12.73 -4.10 -32.09
N ARG A 273 -12.74 -2.90 -31.51
CA ARG A 273 -11.59 -2.24 -30.88
C ARG A 273 -11.59 -2.49 -29.36
N GLY A 274 -10.40 -2.63 -28.76
CA GLY A 274 -10.25 -2.57 -27.31
C GLY A 274 -10.26 -1.12 -26.82
N ASP A 275 -10.58 -0.91 -25.54
CA ASP A 275 -10.34 0.36 -24.87
C ASP A 275 -8.86 0.56 -24.57
N PHE A 276 -8.58 1.74 -24.05
CA PHE A 276 -7.25 2.20 -23.67
C PHE A 276 -6.50 1.22 -22.74
N TRP A 277 -7.23 0.51 -21.86
CA TRP A 277 -6.68 -0.45 -20.92
C TRP A 277 -6.77 -1.91 -21.40
N GLY A 278 -7.09 -2.12 -22.68
CA GLY A 278 -7.24 -3.45 -23.28
C GLY A 278 -8.58 -4.12 -23.02
N GLY A 279 -9.57 -3.41 -22.46
CA GLY A 279 -10.94 -3.90 -22.28
C GLY A 279 -11.67 -4.01 -23.62
N LYS A 280 -12.18 -5.19 -23.98
CA LYS A 280 -12.94 -5.40 -25.21
C LYS A 280 -14.40 -5.70 -24.92
N GLU A 281 -15.30 -5.02 -25.63
CA GLU A 281 -16.71 -5.39 -25.61
C GLU A 281 -16.97 -6.62 -26.47
N GLY A 282 -17.66 -7.61 -25.91
CA GLY A 282 -18.22 -8.73 -26.66
C GLY A 282 -19.39 -8.32 -27.58
N ALA A 283 -19.76 -9.24 -28.48
CA ALA A 283 -20.78 -9.04 -29.51
C ALA A 283 -22.19 -8.78 -28.96
N PHE A 284 -22.53 -9.38 -27.82
CA PHE A 284 -23.81 -9.21 -27.14
C PHE A 284 -23.64 -8.46 -25.83
N THR A 285 -24.66 -7.71 -25.42
CA THR A 285 -24.66 -6.97 -24.16
C THR A 285 -25.90 -7.36 -23.34
N VAL A 286 -25.70 -7.75 -22.08
CA VAL A 286 -26.78 -8.08 -21.13
C VAL A 286 -26.76 -7.08 -19.97
N TYR A 287 -27.94 -6.64 -19.51
CA TYR A 287 -28.10 -5.60 -18.48
C TYR A 287 -28.76 -6.16 -17.21
N PRO A 288 -28.10 -7.01 -16.42
CA PRO A 288 -28.75 -7.76 -15.34
C PRO A 288 -28.99 -6.95 -14.06
N TYR A 289 -29.00 -5.60 -14.12
CA TYR A 289 -29.00 -4.72 -12.94
C TYR A 289 -30.18 -3.75 -12.95
N PRO A 290 -30.91 -3.61 -11.83
CA PRO A 290 -32.07 -2.73 -11.75
C PRO A 290 -31.61 -1.29 -11.50
N ASP A 291 -32.14 -0.34 -12.28
CA ASP A 291 -32.21 1.10 -12.01
C ASP A 291 -30.95 1.81 -11.42
N GLY A 292 -29.75 1.30 -11.70
CA GLY A 292 -28.49 1.96 -11.35
C GLY A 292 -27.92 1.65 -9.96
N GLU A 293 -28.40 0.63 -9.24
CA GLU A 293 -27.66 0.14 -8.06
C GLU A 293 -26.34 -0.52 -8.50
N LEU A 294 -25.22 -0.06 -7.93
CA LEU A 294 -23.86 -0.49 -8.29
C LEU A 294 -23.48 -1.91 -7.81
N VAL A 295 -24.44 -2.68 -7.30
CA VAL A 295 -24.19 -3.99 -6.69
C VAL A 295 -24.12 -5.07 -7.77
N TYR A 296 -23.02 -5.82 -7.82
CA TYR A 296 -22.72 -6.84 -8.84
C TYR A 296 -23.61 -8.11 -8.69
N HIS A 297 -24.90 -8.03 -9.03
CA HIS A 297 -25.91 -9.06 -8.84
C HIS A 297 -25.76 -10.39 -9.61
N CYS A 298 -24.94 -10.52 -10.66
CA CYS A 298 -24.93 -11.76 -11.48
C CYS A 298 -23.51 -12.23 -11.94
N ARG A 299 -22.45 -12.04 -11.15
CA ARG A 299 -21.12 -12.64 -11.46
C ARG A 299 -21.25 -14.18 -11.60
N LEU A 300 -20.16 -14.91 -11.83
CA LEU A 300 -20.25 -16.37 -12.01
C LEU A 300 -21.16 -17.08 -10.98
N TYR A 301 -21.10 -16.67 -9.71
CA TYR A 301 -21.91 -17.01 -8.53
C TYR A 301 -22.54 -18.41 -8.48
N ALA A 302 -23.51 -18.70 -9.34
CA ALA A 302 -24.01 -20.05 -9.61
C ALA A 302 -24.33 -20.20 -11.10
N ILE A 303 -24.24 -21.44 -11.61
CA ILE A 303 -24.68 -21.82 -12.96
C ILE A 303 -25.77 -22.89 -12.84
N GLY A 304 -26.49 -23.15 -13.92
CA GLY A 304 -27.58 -24.09 -13.84
C GLY A 304 -28.45 -24.20 -15.08
N PHE A 305 -29.70 -24.59 -14.85
CA PHE A 305 -30.69 -24.82 -15.88
C PHE A 305 -32.03 -24.21 -15.48
N LEU A 306 -32.77 -23.72 -16.48
CA LEU A 306 -34.16 -23.27 -16.33
C LEU A 306 -35.02 -23.93 -17.39
N GLN A 307 -35.04 -25.26 -17.36
CA GLN A 307 -35.65 -26.04 -18.43
C GLN A 307 -37.19 -25.84 -18.45
N PRO A 308 -37.79 -25.38 -19.57
CA PRO A 308 -39.21 -25.04 -19.62
C PRO A 308 -40.12 -26.24 -19.36
N LYS A 309 -41.30 -26.01 -18.79
CA LYS A 309 -42.24 -27.08 -18.44
C LYS A 309 -42.55 -27.99 -19.63
N GLY A 310 -42.32 -29.29 -19.46
CA GLY A 310 -42.58 -30.30 -20.50
C GLY A 310 -41.50 -30.40 -21.58
N GLN A 311 -40.41 -29.63 -21.47
CA GLN A 311 -39.25 -29.71 -22.36
C GLN A 311 -38.14 -30.55 -21.71
N THR A 312 -37.40 -31.35 -22.48
CA THR A 312 -36.28 -32.15 -21.98
C THR A 312 -35.01 -31.88 -22.78
N ALA A 313 -33.89 -31.64 -22.09
CA ALA A 313 -32.58 -31.46 -22.69
C ALA A 313 -31.49 -32.21 -21.91
N THR A 314 -30.45 -32.64 -22.61
CA THR A 314 -29.24 -33.23 -22.03
C THR A 314 -28.09 -32.25 -22.18
N PHE A 315 -27.37 -31.99 -21.09
CA PHE A 315 -26.17 -31.16 -21.06
C PHE A 315 -24.97 -32.01 -20.62
N SER A 316 -23.84 -31.91 -21.32
CA SER A 316 -22.62 -32.69 -21.03
C SER A 316 -21.36 -31.89 -21.36
N ASN A 317 -20.18 -32.42 -21.02
CA ASN A 317 -18.88 -31.79 -21.33
C ASN A 317 -18.77 -30.33 -20.85
N LEU A 318 -19.43 -30.02 -19.73
CA LEU A 318 -19.39 -28.70 -19.12
C LEU A 318 -17.96 -28.38 -18.66
N ARG A 319 -17.43 -27.24 -19.09
CA ARG A 319 -16.12 -26.73 -18.69
C ARG A 319 -16.20 -25.25 -18.39
N ILE A 320 -15.47 -24.82 -17.38
CA ILE A 320 -15.23 -23.40 -17.11
C ILE A 320 -13.74 -23.16 -17.15
N SER A 321 -13.34 -22.18 -17.96
CA SER A 321 -11.95 -21.73 -18.07
C SER A 321 -11.86 -20.23 -17.78
N GLU A 322 -10.69 -19.75 -17.39
CA GLU A 322 -10.43 -18.30 -17.41
C GLU A 322 -10.19 -17.81 -18.85
N ASP A 323 -10.47 -16.54 -19.09
CA ASP A 323 -10.54 -15.95 -20.44
C ASP A 323 -9.18 -15.56 -21.03
N THR A 324 -8.21 -15.22 -20.19
CA THR A 324 -6.93 -14.63 -20.61
C THR A 324 -5.95 -15.69 -21.13
N TRP A 325 -5.79 -16.80 -20.41
CA TRP A 325 -4.83 -17.87 -20.72
C TRP A 325 -5.51 -19.21 -21.08
N ASN A 326 -6.85 -19.26 -21.10
CA ASN A 326 -7.65 -20.48 -21.32
C ASN A 326 -7.34 -21.63 -20.34
N THR A 327 -6.98 -21.31 -19.10
CA THR A 327 -6.72 -22.27 -18.03
C THR A 327 -8.03 -22.89 -17.55
N LEU A 328 -8.10 -24.21 -17.58
CA LEU A 328 -9.26 -24.96 -17.09
C LEU A 328 -9.40 -24.82 -15.57
N LEU A 329 -10.57 -24.37 -15.11
CA LEU A 329 -10.87 -24.14 -13.69
C LEU A 329 -11.87 -25.16 -13.14
N TYR A 330 -12.82 -25.61 -13.97
CA TYR A 330 -13.88 -26.54 -13.58
C TYR A 330 -14.22 -27.45 -14.77
N ASN A 331 -14.34 -28.77 -14.53
CA ASN A 331 -14.66 -29.77 -15.56
C ASN A 331 -15.30 -31.01 -14.92
N PRO A 332 -16.59 -30.96 -14.54
CA PRO A 332 -17.28 -32.10 -13.99
C PRO A 332 -17.41 -33.19 -15.07
N ALA A 333 -17.24 -34.44 -14.68
CA ALA A 333 -17.50 -35.59 -15.56
C ALA A 333 -19.00 -35.91 -15.72
N GLU A 334 -19.87 -35.06 -15.18
CA GLU A 334 -21.31 -35.28 -15.08
C GLU A 334 -22.05 -34.97 -16.39
N THR A 335 -23.14 -35.69 -16.64
CA THR A 335 -24.11 -35.41 -17.70
C THR A 335 -25.46 -35.13 -17.04
N TYR A 336 -26.04 -33.99 -17.33
CA TYR A 336 -27.29 -33.52 -16.74
C TYR A 336 -28.45 -33.76 -17.70
N VAL A 337 -29.48 -34.48 -17.24
CA VAL A 337 -30.72 -34.69 -18.01
C VAL A 337 -31.83 -33.91 -17.33
N GLU A 338 -32.11 -32.71 -17.83
CA GLU A 338 -33.08 -31.80 -17.24
C GLU A 338 -34.46 -32.06 -17.83
N LYS A 339 -35.38 -32.56 -17.00
CA LYS A 339 -36.81 -32.68 -17.31
C LYS A 339 -37.50 -31.42 -16.79
N GLY A 340 -37.87 -30.52 -17.69
CA GLY A 340 -38.30 -29.18 -17.33
C GLY A 340 -39.60 -29.14 -16.54
N GLU A 341 -39.54 -28.52 -15.36
CA GLU A 341 -40.70 -28.10 -14.56
C GLU A 341 -40.91 -26.57 -14.61
N GLY A 342 -40.04 -25.84 -15.32
CA GLY A 342 -40.01 -24.38 -15.30
C GLY A 342 -39.44 -23.79 -14.00
N LYS A 343 -38.58 -24.53 -13.30
CA LYS A 343 -37.90 -24.09 -12.06
C LYS A 343 -36.42 -23.86 -12.32
N LEU A 344 -35.86 -22.88 -11.60
CA LEU A 344 -34.43 -22.61 -11.62
C LEU A 344 -33.70 -23.66 -10.77
N ASN A 345 -32.80 -24.40 -11.40
CA ASN A 345 -31.93 -25.37 -10.75
C ASN A 345 -30.48 -24.89 -10.90
N VAL A 346 -29.88 -24.36 -9.84
CA VAL A 346 -28.51 -23.79 -9.88
C VAL A 346 -27.62 -24.38 -8.79
N TRP A 347 -26.32 -24.43 -9.06
CA TRP A 347 -25.27 -24.78 -8.10
C TRP A 347 -24.05 -23.89 -8.30
N TYR A 348 -23.20 -23.80 -7.28
CA TYR A 348 -21.94 -23.10 -7.42
C TYR A 348 -20.83 -24.07 -7.86
N PRO A 349 -20.18 -23.85 -9.03
CA PRO A 349 -19.07 -24.69 -9.45
C PRO A 349 -17.91 -24.58 -8.46
N GLY A 350 -17.53 -25.71 -7.86
CA GLY A 350 -16.49 -25.75 -6.84
C GLY A 350 -16.97 -25.46 -5.41
N GLU A 351 -18.28 -25.50 -5.13
CA GLU A 351 -18.84 -25.33 -3.76
C GLU A 351 -18.23 -26.25 -2.68
N ASN A 352 -17.66 -27.36 -3.11
CA ASN A 352 -16.99 -28.35 -2.27
C ASN A 352 -15.47 -28.14 -2.17
N VAL A 353 -14.95 -27.01 -2.65
CA VAL A 353 -13.53 -26.64 -2.58
C VAL A 353 -13.40 -25.38 -1.73
N SER A 354 -12.52 -25.44 -0.74
CA SER A 354 -12.27 -24.40 0.27
C SER A 354 -10.77 -24.13 0.37
N ALA A 355 -10.38 -23.14 1.15
CA ALA A 355 -8.98 -22.81 1.41
C ALA A 355 -8.18 -24.07 1.81
N PRO A 356 -7.08 -24.42 1.12
CA PRO A 356 -6.31 -25.63 1.42
C PRO A 356 -5.73 -25.61 2.84
N MET A 357 -5.92 -26.72 3.56
CA MET A 357 -5.29 -27.02 4.85
C MET A 357 -4.26 -28.13 4.63
N LEU A 358 -2.98 -27.82 4.86
CA LEU A 358 -1.85 -28.72 4.67
C LEU A 358 -1.29 -29.13 6.02
N ARG A 359 -1.08 -30.43 6.26
CA ARG A 359 -0.52 -30.91 7.53
C ARG A 359 0.55 -31.97 7.38
N LYS A 360 1.39 -32.06 8.41
CA LYS A 360 2.35 -33.14 8.62
C LYS A 360 2.56 -33.41 10.11
N ALA A 361 2.54 -34.69 10.48
CA ALA A 361 3.01 -35.15 11.79
C ALA A 361 4.54 -35.35 11.78
N ILE A 362 5.21 -34.93 12.84
CA ILE A 362 6.66 -35.11 13.04
C ILE A 362 6.93 -35.62 14.45
N LYS A 363 8.08 -36.25 14.66
CA LYS A 363 8.47 -36.79 15.96
C LYS A 363 9.84 -36.24 16.38
N ILE A 364 9.93 -35.71 17.59
CA ILE A 364 11.14 -35.08 18.14
C ILE A 364 11.66 -35.95 19.29
N GLU A 365 12.78 -36.64 19.10
CA GLU A 365 13.32 -37.57 20.09
C GLU A 365 14.42 -36.98 20.97
N LYS A 366 15.06 -35.90 20.52
CA LYS A 366 16.16 -35.25 21.22
C LYS A 366 15.74 -33.88 21.79
N PRO A 367 16.37 -33.41 22.88
CA PRO A 367 16.15 -32.06 23.39
C PRO A 367 16.50 -31.00 22.36
N VAL A 368 15.53 -30.16 21.98
CA VAL A 368 15.71 -29.05 21.03
C VAL A 368 16.45 -27.90 21.71
N LYS A 369 17.49 -27.39 21.04
CA LYS A 369 18.20 -26.16 21.41
C LYS A 369 17.57 -24.95 20.72
N SER A 370 17.25 -25.06 19.44
CA SER A 370 16.56 -24.02 18.67
C SER A 370 15.86 -24.62 17.44
N ALA A 371 14.76 -24.02 17.02
CA ALA A 371 14.08 -24.37 15.78
C ALA A 371 13.61 -23.14 15.01
N ARG A 372 13.79 -23.16 13.69
CA ARG A 372 13.35 -22.10 12.77
C ARG A 372 12.45 -22.65 11.70
N LEU A 373 11.36 -21.92 11.40
CA LEU A 373 10.55 -22.13 10.21
C LEU A 373 10.85 -21.03 9.19
N TYR A 374 11.19 -21.44 7.97
CA TYR A 374 11.28 -20.60 6.78
C TYR A 374 10.08 -20.93 5.88
N ALA A 375 9.27 -19.93 5.55
CA ALA A 375 7.99 -20.16 4.88
C ALA A 375 7.66 -19.09 3.84
N THR A 376 7.11 -19.53 2.71
CA THR A 376 6.52 -18.68 1.69
C THR A 376 5.35 -19.38 0.99
N ALA A 377 4.56 -18.62 0.23
CA ALA A 377 3.47 -19.13 -0.57
C ALA A 377 3.39 -18.43 -1.93
N ARG A 378 2.89 -19.17 -2.91
CA ARG A 378 2.20 -18.64 -4.08
C ARG A 378 0.74 -18.46 -3.65
N GLY A 379 0.40 -17.25 -3.25
CA GLY A 379 -0.81 -16.93 -2.49
C GLY A 379 -0.43 -16.31 -1.16
N VAL A 380 -1.27 -16.50 -0.14
CA VAL A 380 -0.95 -16.15 1.24
C VAL A 380 -1.06 -17.37 2.16
N TYR A 381 -0.41 -17.35 3.31
CA TYR A 381 -0.43 -18.48 4.24
C TYR A 381 -0.57 -18.09 5.71
N GLU A 382 -1.04 -19.05 6.51
CA GLU A 382 -0.91 -19.04 7.97
C GLU A 382 -0.41 -20.42 8.43
N PHE A 383 0.74 -20.47 9.11
CA PHE A 383 1.27 -21.70 9.72
C PHE A 383 0.79 -21.85 11.16
N SER A 384 0.71 -23.11 11.61
CA SER A 384 0.54 -23.47 13.01
C SER A 384 1.41 -24.67 13.39
N VAL A 385 1.79 -24.71 14.67
CA VAL A 385 2.52 -25.82 15.29
C VAL A 385 1.80 -26.19 16.57
N ASN A 386 1.40 -27.46 16.71
CA ASN A 386 0.70 -27.99 17.87
C ASN A 386 -0.53 -27.16 18.27
N GLY A 387 -1.35 -26.77 17.29
CA GLY A 387 -2.57 -25.98 17.50
C GLY A 387 -2.34 -24.49 17.80
N ARG A 388 -1.10 -23.99 17.67
CA ARG A 388 -0.77 -22.57 17.89
C ARG A 388 -0.30 -21.93 16.59
N LYS A 389 -0.90 -20.79 16.22
CA LYS A 389 -0.45 -19.96 15.09
C LYS A 389 1.04 -19.60 15.26
N VAL A 390 1.80 -19.69 14.18
CA VAL A 390 3.19 -19.26 14.10
C VAL A 390 3.22 -17.77 13.76
N GLY A 391 3.91 -16.98 14.59
CA GLY A 391 3.99 -15.53 14.43
C GLY A 391 2.66 -14.81 14.70
N LYS A 392 2.62 -13.51 14.37
CA LYS A 392 1.46 -12.63 14.55
C LYS A 392 1.06 -11.93 13.24
N ASP A 393 1.58 -12.46 12.14
CA ASP A 393 1.52 -11.82 10.84
C ASP A 393 0.23 -12.21 10.10
N TYR A 394 -0.14 -11.40 9.13
CA TYR A 394 -1.25 -11.60 8.21
C TYR A 394 -0.74 -11.54 6.77
N LEU A 395 -1.44 -12.21 5.86
CA LEU A 395 -1.23 -12.08 4.41
C LEU A 395 0.23 -12.27 3.94
N ASN A 396 1.01 -13.10 4.65
CA ASN A 396 2.37 -13.43 4.20
C ASN A 396 2.34 -14.31 2.96
N PRO A 397 3.28 -14.15 2.01
CA PRO A 397 4.53 -13.39 2.14
C PRO A 397 4.43 -11.91 1.72
N GLY A 398 3.23 -11.33 1.66
CA GLY A 398 3.01 -10.01 1.08
C GLY A 398 3.12 -10.02 -0.44
N TRP A 399 2.95 -8.84 -1.04
CA TRP A 399 2.92 -8.63 -2.46
C TRP A 399 4.25 -8.08 -3.01
N THR A 400 4.86 -8.88 -3.86
CA THR A 400 5.84 -8.47 -4.88
C THR A 400 5.35 -8.96 -6.23
N ASP A 401 6.00 -8.54 -7.32
CA ASP A 401 5.73 -9.19 -8.59
C ASP A 401 6.29 -10.62 -8.57
N TYR A 402 5.42 -11.61 -8.36
CA TYR A 402 5.81 -13.01 -8.20
C TYR A 402 6.43 -13.63 -9.47
N ARG A 403 6.39 -12.94 -10.62
CA ARG A 403 7.08 -13.34 -11.86
C ARG A 403 8.59 -13.08 -11.79
N TYR A 404 9.03 -12.25 -10.84
CA TYR A 404 10.43 -11.91 -10.61
C TYR A 404 10.90 -12.25 -9.20
N ARG A 405 10.01 -12.14 -8.20
CA ARG A 405 10.42 -12.21 -6.80
C ARG A 405 9.33 -12.73 -5.88
N ILE A 406 9.68 -13.67 -5.00
CA ILE A 406 8.81 -14.17 -3.94
C ILE A 406 9.56 -14.05 -2.60
N MET A 407 8.97 -13.34 -1.64
CA MET A 407 9.54 -13.20 -0.30
C MET A 407 9.30 -14.45 0.55
N TYR A 408 10.17 -14.74 1.52
CA TYR A 408 9.88 -15.72 2.58
C TYR A 408 10.12 -15.14 3.97
N ASN A 409 9.33 -15.59 4.95
CA ASN A 409 9.45 -15.17 6.34
C ASN A 409 10.21 -16.22 7.16
N THR A 410 10.86 -15.77 8.23
CA THR A 410 11.55 -16.63 9.19
C THR A 410 10.91 -16.49 10.57
N TYR A 411 10.63 -17.61 11.21
CA TYR A 411 10.03 -17.67 12.54
C TYR A 411 10.86 -18.49 13.50
N ASP A 412 10.94 -18.04 14.76
CA ASP A 412 11.36 -18.88 15.87
C ASP A 412 10.18 -19.75 16.32
N ILE A 413 10.32 -21.07 16.19
CA ILE A 413 9.30 -22.04 16.61
C ILE A 413 9.81 -22.96 17.73
N THR A 414 10.93 -22.59 18.37
CA THR A 414 11.59 -23.41 19.39
C THR A 414 10.62 -23.83 20.49
N ASP A 415 9.88 -22.87 21.05
CA ASP A 415 8.96 -23.10 22.16
C ASP A 415 7.59 -23.65 21.72
N LEU A 416 7.37 -23.82 20.42
CA LEU A 416 6.16 -24.45 19.88
C LEU A 416 6.32 -25.96 19.73
N LEU A 417 7.56 -26.45 19.63
CA LEU A 417 7.88 -27.87 19.56
C LEU A 417 7.92 -28.51 20.96
N ARG A 418 7.65 -29.81 21.02
CA ARG A 418 7.70 -30.61 22.26
C ARG A 418 8.37 -31.97 22.00
N PRO A 419 8.89 -32.66 23.04
CA PRO A 419 9.34 -34.05 22.92
C PRO A 419 8.21 -34.97 22.45
N GLY A 420 8.53 -35.95 21.61
CA GLY A 420 7.57 -36.88 21.03
C GLY A 420 6.83 -36.30 19.83
N ASP A 421 5.53 -36.58 19.73
CA ASP A 421 4.73 -36.23 18.55
C ASP A 421 4.35 -34.75 18.51
N ASN A 422 4.50 -34.16 17.33
CA ASN A 422 4.13 -32.79 17.00
C ASN A 422 3.29 -32.76 15.72
N GLY A 423 2.34 -31.82 15.65
CA GLY A 423 1.57 -31.50 14.45
C GLY A 423 2.04 -30.18 13.85
N ILE A 424 2.28 -30.15 12.54
CA ILE A 424 2.57 -28.95 11.77
C ILE A 424 1.44 -28.74 10.78
N GLY A 425 0.83 -27.54 10.79
CA GLY A 425 -0.26 -27.15 9.91
C GLY A 425 0.08 -25.89 9.12
N ALA A 426 -0.51 -25.75 7.92
CA ALA A 426 -0.56 -24.49 7.18
C ALA A 426 -1.88 -24.35 6.43
N MET A 427 -2.52 -23.19 6.49
CA MET A 427 -3.65 -22.83 5.63
C MET A 427 -3.16 -21.93 4.50
N LEU A 428 -3.73 -22.08 3.31
CA LEU A 428 -3.43 -21.24 2.14
C LEU A 428 -4.65 -20.42 1.72
N GLY A 429 -4.43 -19.14 1.41
CA GLY A 429 -5.40 -18.22 0.81
C GLY A 429 -4.95 -17.71 -0.56
N ALA A 430 -5.90 -17.26 -1.36
CA ALA A 430 -5.66 -16.79 -2.72
C ALA A 430 -4.72 -15.57 -2.77
N GLY A 431 -4.93 -14.59 -1.88
CA GLY A 431 -4.16 -13.35 -1.83
C GLY A 431 -4.03 -12.68 -3.21
N TRP A 432 -2.90 -12.00 -3.43
CA TRP A 432 -2.59 -11.39 -4.73
C TRP A 432 -2.23 -12.39 -5.84
N TRP A 433 -2.11 -13.69 -5.54
CA TRP A 433 -1.69 -14.70 -6.52
C TRP A 433 -2.80 -15.06 -7.51
N SER A 434 -4.00 -15.34 -6.97
CA SER A 434 -5.15 -15.80 -7.76
C SER A 434 -6.36 -14.89 -7.71
N GLU A 435 -6.50 -14.04 -6.69
CA GLU A 435 -7.67 -13.19 -6.58
C GLU A 435 -7.54 -11.92 -7.44
N HIS A 436 -8.65 -11.19 -7.55
CA HIS A 436 -8.70 -9.94 -8.26
C HIS A 436 -7.70 -8.93 -7.67
N SER A 437 -6.85 -8.35 -8.52
CA SER A 437 -5.93 -7.28 -8.15
C SER A 437 -6.07 -6.12 -9.14
N GLY A 438 -6.36 -4.92 -8.63
CA GLY A 438 -6.53 -3.70 -9.43
C GLY A 438 -7.99 -3.35 -9.73
N PHE A 439 -8.17 -2.51 -10.77
CA PHE A 439 -9.39 -1.72 -11.03
C PHE A 439 -10.11 -2.07 -12.33
N LEU A 440 -9.56 -2.96 -13.15
CA LEU A 440 -10.28 -3.54 -14.28
C LEU A 440 -10.84 -4.89 -13.90
N THR A 441 -12.12 -5.07 -14.17
CA THR A 441 -12.74 -6.39 -14.14
C THR A 441 -11.97 -7.36 -15.02
N GLY A 442 -11.74 -8.58 -14.53
CA GLY A 442 -11.00 -9.61 -15.25
C GLY A 442 -9.55 -9.80 -14.81
N TRP A 443 -9.01 -8.92 -13.96
CA TRP A 443 -7.66 -9.06 -13.42
C TRP A 443 -7.57 -10.04 -12.23
N GLN A 444 -8.19 -11.22 -12.39
CA GLN A 444 -7.98 -12.37 -11.52
C GLN A 444 -6.80 -13.22 -12.03
N ASP A 445 -6.30 -14.16 -11.22
CA ASP A 445 -5.32 -15.18 -11.61
C ASP A 445 -4.04 -14.64 -12.26
N GLN A 446 -3.61 -13.43 -11.87
CA GLN A 446 -2.50 -12.72 -12.49
C GLN A 446 -1.18 -13.51 -12.48
N TYR A 447 -0.99 -14.34 -11.47
CA TYR A 447 0.23 -15.13 -11.30
C TYR A 447 -0.02 -16.64 -11.37
N GLY A 448 -1.25 -17.07 -11.07
CA GLY A 448 -1.69 -18.45 -11.23
C GLY A 448 -3.03 -18.73 -10.56
N THR A 449 -3.60 -19.90 -10.81
CA THR A 449 -4.96 -20.28 -10.37
C THR A 449 -5.00 -21.14 -9.10
N ARG A 450 -3.86 -21.70 -8.68
CA ARG A 450 -3.76 -22.59 -7.51
C ARG A 450 -2.67 -22.13 -6.56
N GLN A 451 -3.00 -22.12 -5.28
CA GLN A 451 -2.07 -21.74 -4.23
C GLN A 451 -1.12 -22.90 -3.91
N SER A 452 0.11 -22.56 -3.55
CA SER A 452 1.07 -23.56 -3.07
C SER A 452 2.03 -23.00 -2.03
N LEU A 453 2.50 -23.87 -1.16
CA LEU A 453 3.34 -23.60 -0.01
C LEU A 453 4.76 -24.11 -0.24
N LEU A 454 5.75 -23.33 0.19
CA LEU A 454 7.12 -23.80 0.35
C LEU A 454 7.56 -23.56 1.79
N GLY A 455 8.01 -24.62 2.46
CA GLY A 455 8.37 -24.57 3.88
C GLY A 455 9.58 -25.42 4.23
N LYS A 456 10.41 -24.91 5.13
CA LYS A 456 11.57 -25.60 5.69
C LYS A 456 11.67 -25.31 7.19
N ILE A 457 11.73 -26.35 8.01
CA ILE A 457 12.03 -26.28 9.43
C ILE A 457 13.45 -26.79 9.65
N VAL A 458 14.28 -26.01 10.34
CA VAL A 458 15.64 -26.40 10.77
C VAL A 458 15.64 -26.49 12.29
N ILE A 459 15.99 -27.66 12.82
CA ILE A 459 16.08 -27.94 14.26
C ILE A 459 17.54 -28.19 14.60
N GLU A 460 18.05 -27.46 15.58
CA GLU A 460 19.33 -27.74 16.24
C GLU A 460 19.04 -28.36 17.60
N TYR A 461 19.67 -29.50 17.89
CA TYR A 461 19.53 -30.23 19.14
C TYR A 461 20.62 -29.84 20.14
N ALA A 462 20.38 -30.12 21.43
CA ALA A 462 21.32 -29.82 22.50
C ALA A 462 22.67 -30.56 22.36
N ASP A 463 22.70 -31.68 21.63
CA ASP A 463 23.93 -32.44 21.31
C ASP A 463 24.72 -31.86 20.12
N GLY A 464 24.25 -30.76 19.52
CA GLY A 464 24.85 -30.10 18.37
C GLY A 464 24.46 -30.70 17.01
N THR A 465 23.67 -31.77 16.98
CA THR A 465 23.14 -32.33 15.72
C THR A 465 22.00 -31.47 15.16
N ARG A 466 21.77 -31.54 13.84
CA ARG A 466 20.70 -30.82 13.15
C ARG A 466 19.77 -31.75 12.40
N GLU A 467 18.50 -31.40 12.37
CA GLU A 467 17.46 -32.05 11.57
C GLU A 467 16.77 -31.01 10.69
N THR A 468 16.35 -31.41 9.50
CA THR A 468 15.60 -30.55 8.57
C THR A 468 14.34 -31.25 8.11
N ILE A 469 13.21 -30.57 8.24
CA ILE A 469 11.89 -31.03 7.82
C ILE A 469 11.40 -30.07 6.74
N VAL A 470 10.88 -30.59 5.64
CA VAL A 470 10.50 -29.78 4.47
C VAL A 470 9.11 -30.10 3.97
N THR A 471 8.52 -29.18 3.21
CA THR A 471 7.34 -29.44 2.37
C THR A 471 7.69 -30.41 1.24
N ASN A 472 6.92 -31.48 1.10
CA ASN A 472 7.09 -32.52 0.07
C ASN A 472 5.82 -33.40 -0.02
N ASP A 473 5.89 -34.51 -0.75
CA ASP A 473 4.80 -35.46 -1.01
C ASP A 473 4.30 -36.23 0.23
N SER A 474 5.03 -36.19 1.35
CA SER A 474 4.57 -36.78 2.61
C SER A 474 3.53 -35.94 3.36
N TRP A 475 3.29 -34.70 2.93
CA TRP A 475 2.26 -33.85 3.50
C TRP A 475 0.87 -34.26 3.03
N LYS A 476 -0.14 -33.99 3.86
CA LYS A 476 -1.55 -34.21 3.54
C LYS A 476 -2.26 -32.89 3.30
N CYS A 477 -3.30 -32.92 2.48
CA CYS A 477 -4.12 -31.77 2.10
C CYS A 477 -5.61 -32.08 2.35
N TYR A 478 -6.30 -31.10 2.93
CA TYR A 478 -7.75 -31.05 3.06
C TYR A 478 -8.27 -29.72 2.55
N ASP A 479 -9.19 -29.77 1.60
CA ASP A 479 -9.71 -28.66 0.82
C ASP A 479 -11.22 -28.50 1.00
N ARG A 480 -11.76 -28.97 2.13
CA ARG A 480 -13.18 -28.88 2.50
C ARG A 480 -13.40 -28.21 3.86
N GLY A 481 -12.45 -27.35 4.23
CA GLY A 481 -12.42 -26.63 5.51
C GLY A 481 -13.43 -25.48 5.61
N PRO A 482 -13.30 -24.63 6.64
CA PRO A 482 -14.31 -23.61 6.94
C PRO A 482 -14.24 -22.37 6.05
N ILE A 483 -13.09 -22.01 5.48
CA ILE A 483 -12.98 -20.84 4.59
C ILE A 483 -13.42 -21.24 3.17
N THR A 484 -14.68 -21.00 2.85
CA THR A 484 -15.28 -21.39 1.56
C THR A 484 -14.97 -20.41 0.44
N PHE A 485 -14.63 -19.17 0.78
CA PHE A 485 -14.13 -18.16 -0.15
C PHE A 485 -13.22 -17.17 0.59
N ASN A 486 -12.20 -16.66 -0.09
CA ASN A 486 -11.38 -15.56 0.41
C ASN A 486 -10.88 -14.73 -0.77
N GLY A 487 -10.95 -13.40 -0.62
CA GLY A 487 -10.41 -12.46 -1.58
C GLY A 487 -10.16 -11.10 -0.96
N LEU A 488 -9.13 -10.41 -1.43
CA LEU A 488 -8.69 -9.15 -0.83
C LEU A 488 -9.74 -8.05 -1.02
N GLN A 489 -10.43 -8.04 -2.16
CA GLN A 489 -11.44 -7.03 -2.47
C GLN A 489 -12.86 -7.44 -2.11
N ASN A 490 -13.16 -8.73 -2.20
CA ASN A 490 -14.53 -9.24 -2.04
C ASN A 490 -14.86 -9.65 -0.60
N GLY A 491 -13.85 -9.94 0.23
CA GLY A 491 -14.00 -10.38 1.63
C GLY A 491 -13.74 -11.87 1.85
N GLU A 492 -14.10 -12.37 3.02
CA GLU A 492 -13.96 -13.79 3.41
C GLU A 492 -15.31 -14.40 3.75
N GLU A 493 -15.51 -15.65 3.33
CA GLU A 493 -16.67 -16.45 3.72
C GLU A 493 -16.25 -17.67 4.50
N TYR A 494 -16.89 -17.84 5.65
CA TYR A 494 -16.52 -18.81 6.66
C TYR A 494 -17.73 -19.60 7.14
N ASP A 495 -17.71 -20.92 6.98
CA ASP A 495 -18.70 -21.85 7.55
C ASP A 495 -18.12 -22.57 8.76
N ALA A 496 -18.48 -22.11 9.96
CA ALA A 496 -17.96 -22.66 11.21
C ALA A 496 -18.40 -24.11 11.46
N ARG A 497 -19.44 -24.60 10.75
CA ARG A 497 -19.87 -26.00 10.83
C ARG A 497 -18.86 -26.94 10.15
N LYS A 498 -17.96 -26.40 9.32
CA LYS A 498 -16.89 -27.14 8.63
C LYS A 498 -15.53 -27.03 9.34
N GLU A 499 -15.48 -26.47 10.56
CA GLU A 499 -14.25 -26.44 11.35
C GLU A 499 -13.72 -27.86 11.63
N VAL A 500 -12.43 -28.09 11.37
CA VAL A 500 -11.76 -29.37 11.63
C VAL A 500 -10.97 -29.27 12.93
N ASN A 501 -11.61 -29.55 14.06
CA ASN A 501 -11.00 -29.36 15.37
C ASN A 501 -9.72 -30.20 15.56
N GLY A 502 -8.63 -29.54 15.99
CA GLY A 502 -7.36 -30.19 16.32
C GLY A 502 -6.56 -30.70 15.12
N TRP A 503 -6.89 -30.30 13.88
CA TRP A 503 -6.23 -30.78 12.66
C TRP A 503 -4.71 -30.56 12.63
N ASP A 504 -4.24 -29.49 13.25
CA ASP A 504 -2.84 -29.07 13.35
C ASP A 504 -2.20 -29.48 14.70
N ALA A 505 -2.91 -30.29 15.49
CA ALA A 505 -2.39 -30.90 16.70
C ALA A 505 -1.76 -32.28 16.42
N PRO A 506 -0.86 -32.74 17.28
CA PRO A 506 -0.33 -34.10 17.23
C PRO A 506 -1.42 -35.14 17.52
N GLY A 507 -1.30 -36.31 16.89
CA GLY A 507 -2.24 -37.43 17.08
C GLY A 507 -3.57 -37.30 16.34
N PHE A 508 -3.78 -36.24 15.55
CA PHE A 508 -4.95 -36.10 14.69
C PHE A 508 -4.96 -37.15 13.58
N ASP A 509 -6.12 -37.80 13.38
CA ASP A 509 -6.36 -38.79 12.33
C ASP A 509 -6.65 -38.11 10.99
N ASP A 510 -5.64 -38.08 10.14
CA ASP A 510 -5.70 -37.54 8.79
C ASP A 510 -5.81 -38.63 7.71
N SER A 511 -6.23 -39.84 8.06
CA SER A 511 -6.38 -40.94 7.10
C SER A 511 -7.35 -40.63 5.95
N SER A 512 -8.32 -39.74 6.18
CA SER A 512 -9.29 -39.27 5.18
C SER A 512 -8.76 -38.12 4.30
N TRP A 513 -7.58 -37.58 4.59
CA TRP A 513 -6.98 -36.48 3.84
C TRP A 513 -6.21 -37.01 2.64
N LYS A 514 -6.27 -36.24 1.54
CA LYS A 514 -5.55 -36.57 0.31
C LYS A 514 -4.06 -36.26 0.49
N PRO A 515 -3.14 -36.92 -0.23
CA PRO A 515 -1.77 -36.44 -0.36
C PRO A 515 -1.74 -35.01 -0.93
N ALA A 516 -0.80 -34.18 -0.48
CA ALA A 516 -0.60 -32.86 -1.05
C ALA A 516 -0.05 -32.97 -2.49
N THR A 517 -0.52 -32.09 -3.38
CA THR A 517 -0.09 -32.05 -4.78
C THR A 517 1.24 -31.32 -4.91
N LEU A 518 2.19 -31.88 -5.64
CA LEU A 518 3.47 -31.23 -5.95
C LEU A 518 3.31 -30.24 -7.11
N PHE A 519 3.85 -29.04 -6.93
CA PHE A 519 3.95 -28.02 -7.97
C PHE A 519 5.39 -27.88 -8.46
N ALA A 520 5.54 -27.44 -9.72
CA ALA A 520 6.83 -27.08 -10.27
C ALA A 520 7.43 -25.88 -9.50
N ALA A 521 8.76 -25.90 -9.32
CA ALA A 521 9.51 -24.75 -8.86
C ALA A 521 9.26 -23.55 -9.81
N PRO A 522 9.38 -22.31 -9.33
CA PRO A 522 9.28 -21.16 -10.22
C PRO A 522 10.43 -21.18 -11.24
N PRO A 523 10.27 -20.46 -12.37
CA PRO A 523 11.36 -20.23 -13.30
C PRO A 523 12.65 -19.76 -12.60
N VAL A 524 13.81 -20.08 -13.17
CA VAL A 524 15.13 -19.82 -12.54
C VAL A 524 15.42 -18.32 -12.30
N ASN A 525 14.75 -17.45 -13.05
CA ASN A 525 14.83 -16.00 -12.91
C ASN A 525 13.96 -15.44 -11.78
N VAL A 526 13.13 -16.26 -11.13
CA VAL A 526 12.36 -15.84 -9.95
C VAL A 526 13.22 -15.97 -8.72
N GLU A 527 13.52 -14.86 -8.08
CA GLU A 527 14.28 -14.81 -6.85
C GLU A 527 13.39 -15.15 -5.65
N ILE A 528 13.84 -16.10 -4.81
CA ILE A 528 13.23 -16.37 -3.50
C ILE A 528 14.14 -15.83 -2.42
N GLN A 529 13.74 -14.74 -1.77
CA GLN A 529 14.58 -14.02 -0.81
C GLN A 529 13.89 -13.76 0.53
N GLY A 530 14.68 -13.53 1.57
CA GLY A 530 14.17 -13.19 2.90
C GLY A 530 13.37 -11.90 2.89
N TYR A 531 12.30 -11.88 3.68
CA TYR A 531 11.41 -10.73 3.80
C TYR A 531 12.16 -9.49 4.30
N VAL A 532 12.04 -8.37 3.57
CA VAL A 532 12.64 -7.08 3.95
C VAL A 532 11.60 -6.22 4.66
N GLY A 533 11.92 -5.80 5.88
CA GLY A 533 11.07 -4.95 6.72
C GLY A 533 10.07 -5.69 7.59
N SER A 534 9.03 -4.96 8.03
CA SER A 534 7.98 -5.51 8.87
C SER A 534 6.92 -6.22 8.02
N PRO A 535 6.55 -7.48 8.34
CA PRO A 535 5.39 -8.12 7.74
C PRO A 535 4.11 -7.41 8.18
N ILE A 536 2.98 -7.73 7.53
CA ILE A 536 1.68 -7.14 7.89
C ILE A 536 1.27 -7.68 9.27
N GLN A 537 1.04 -6.79 10.24
CA GLN A 537 0.75 -7.14 11.62
C GLN A 537 -0.31 -6.23 12.22
N ASN A 538 -0.90 -6.68 13.34
CA ASN A 538 -1.72 -5.86 14.22
C ASN A 538 -0.87 -5.17 15.30
N ASN A 539 -0.82 -3.84 15.26
CA ASN A 539 -0.25 -3.02 16.33
C ASN A 539 -1.29 -2.16 17.07
N VAL A 540 -2.49 -1.99 16.50
CA VAL A 540 -3.57 -1.17 17.07
C VAL A 540 -4.89 -1.92 16.96
N THR A 541 -5.64 -1.96 18.05
CA THR A 541 -7.00 -2.51 18.07
C THR A 541 -7.97 -1.44 18.50
N LEU A 542 -8.97 -1.17 17.66
CA LEU A 542 -10.06 -0.24 17.93
C LEU A 542 -11.27 -1.00 18.46
N THR A 543 -12.03 -0.38 19.35
CA THR A 543 -13.34 -0.88 19.82
C THR A 543 -14.41 0.07 19.29
N ALA A 544 -15.55 -0.46 18.85
CA ALA A 544 -16.67 0.36 18.38
C ALA A 544 -17.06 1.40 19.45
N GLN A 545 -17.36 2.62 19.00
CA GLN A 545 -17.70 3.74 19.88
C GLN A 545 -19.21 3.96 19.99
N SER A 546 -19.95 3.63 18.94
CA SER A 546 -21.41 3.71 18.93
C SER A 546 -22.02 2.69 17.97
N MET A 547 -23.33 2.49 18.09
CA MET A 547 -24.14 1.62 17.24
C MET A 547 -25.48 2.29 16.97
N VAL A 548 -25.93 2.25 15.72
CA VAL A 548 -27.26 2.69 15.27
C VAL A 548 -27.94 1.60 14.43
N GLU A 549 -29.27 1.67 14.35
CA GLU A 549 -30.10 0.75 13.55
C GLU A 549 -30.86 1.56 12.49
N PRO A 550 -30.24 1.91 11.35
CA PRO A 550 -30.86 2.77 10.33
C PRO A 550 -32.04 2.08 9.61
N ILE A 551 -32.00 0.75 9.53
CA ILE A 551 -33.08 -0.11 9.03
C ILE A 551 -33.31 -1.22 10.07
N PRO A 552 -34.55 -1.62 10.38
CA PRO A 552 -34.82 -2.70 11.31
C PRO A 552 -34.01 -3.98 10.98
N GLY A 553 -33.24 -4.48 11.95
CA GLY A 553 -32.40 -5.66 11.81
C GLY A 553 -31.02 -5.43 11.18
N VAL A 554 -30.65 -4.18 10.87
CA VAL A 554 -29.35 -3.80 10.31
C VAL A 554 -28.63 -2.89 11.31
N TYR A 555 -27.50 -3.34 11.86
CA TYR A 555 -26.77 -2.61 12.90
C TYR A 555 -25.47 -2.03 12.35
N VAL A 556 -25.30 -0.71 12.43
CA VAL A 556 -24.11 0.01 11.96
C VAL A 556 -23.30 0.50 13.15
N TYR A 557 -22.05 0.07 13.24
CA TYR A 557 -21.10 0.46 14.29
C TYR A 557 -20.13 1.50 13.75
N ASP A 558 -19.88 2.57 14.52
CA ASP A 558 -18.83 3.55 14.25
C ASP A 558 -17.57 3.21 15.04
N MET A 559 -16.47 2.94 14.36
CA MET A 559 -15.16 2.70 14.99
C MET A 559 -14.47 3.99 15.44
N GLY A 560 -14.98 5.15 15.05
CA GLY A 560 -14.45 6.49 15.35
C GLY A 560 -13.24 6.90 14.53
N GLN A 561 -12.74 6.02 13.66
CA GLN A 561 -11.55 6.19 12.84
C GLN A 561 -11.70 5.37 11.56
N ASN A 562 -11.44 5.98 10.40
CA ASN A 562 -11.27 5.24 9.15
C ASN A 562 -9.94 4.48 9.21
N MET A 563 -10.01 3.16 9.37
CA MET A 563 -8.88 2.26 9.58
C MET A 563 -8.77 1.24 8.46
N VAL A 564 -7.66 0.50 8.41
CA VAL A 564 -7.46 -0.58 7.45
C VAL A 564 -7.15 -1.85 8.23
N GLY A 565 -7.83 -2.95 7.87
CA GLY A 565 -7.61 -4.24 8.49
C GLY A 565 -8.85 -5.10 8.48
N VAL A 566 -9.14 -5.78 9.58
CA VAL A 566 -10.21 -6.78 9.66
C VAL A 566 -11.05 -6.62 10.93
N PRO A 567 -12.32 -7.05 10.94
CA PRO A 567 -13.08 -7.07 12.18
C PRO A 567 -12.65 -8.25 13.06
N ARG A 568 -12.83 -8.09 14.38
CA ARG A 568 -12.94 -9.21 15.32
C ARG A 568 -14.29 -9.09 16.01
N LEU A 569 -15.19 -10.01 15.68
CA LEU A 569 -16.57 -10.01 16.17
C LEU A 569 -16.78 -11.21 17.09
N THR A 570 -17.54 -11.02 18.17
CA THR A 570 -17.99 -12.12 19.04
C THR A 570 -19.50 -12.12 19.14
N PHE A 571 -20.14 -13.22 18.73
CA PHE A 571 -21.60 -13.33 18.70
C PHE A 571 -22.11 -14.70 19.15
N LYS A 572 -23.42 -14.77 19.39
CA LYS A 572 -24.16 -15.99 19.74
C LYS A 572 -25.37 -16.11 18.83
N GLY A 573 -25.64 -17.31 18.35
CA GLY A 573 -26.79 -17.57 17.48
C GLY A 573 -26.96 -19.06 17.22
N LYS A 574 -27.85 -19.39 16.28
CA LYS A 574 -28.22 -20.77 15.95
C LYS A 574 -27.27 -21.35 14.92
N ALA A 575 -27.02 -22.66 14.99
CA ALA A 575 -26.26 -23.35 13.95
C ALA A 575 -26.90 -23.12 12.56
N GLY A 576 -26.10 -22.77 11.56
CA GLY A 576 -26.56 -22.46 10.21
C GLY A 576 -27.10 -21.04 10.01
N GLN A 577 -27.16 -20.22 11.07
CA GLN A 577 -27.46 -18.79 10.94
C GLN A 577 -26.31 -18.09 10.22
N GLU A 578 -26.62 -17.32 9.18
CA GLU A 578 -25.64 -16.51 8.46
C GLU A 578 -25.61 -15.07 9.00
N ILE A 579 -24.40 -14.56 9.20
CA ILE A 579 -24.12 -13.16 9.53
C ILE A 579 -23.40 -12.55 8.33
N THR A 580 -23.96 -11.49 7.77
CA THR A 580 -23.31 -10.69 6.71
C THR A 580 -22.76 -9.42 7.32
N ILE A 581 -21.48 -9.12 7.01
CA ILE A 581 -20.74 -7.99 7.57
C ILE A 581 -20.23 -7.15 6.40
N ARG A 582 -20.68 -5.90 6.32
CA ARG A 582 -20.27 -4.94 5.28
C ARG A 582 -19.47 -3.80 5.90
N PHE A 583 -18.62 -3.19 5.09
CA PHE A 583 -17.72 -2.14 5.53
C PHE A 583 -17.91 -0.87 4.70
N GLY A 584 -17.76 0.30 5.33
CA GLY A 584 -17.77 1.59 4.65
C GLY A 584 -16.89 2.63 5.32
N GLU A 585 -16.39 3.58 4.52
CA GLU A 585 -15.61 4.72 5.02
C GLU A 585 -16.50 5.85 5.57
N MET A 586 -17.72 5.96 5.02
CA MET A 586 -18.71 6.98 5.30
C MET A 586 -20.09 6.34 5.47
N ASN A 587 -20.99 7.03 6.16
CA ASN A 587 -22.42 6.79 6.07
C ASN A 587 -23.06 7.90 5.24
N TYR A 588 -24.22 7.63 4.64
CA TYR A 588 -25.03 8.70 4.07
C TYR A 588 -25.34 9.74 5.15
N PRO A 589 -25.05 11.03 4.88
CA PRO A 589 -25.04 12.06 5.91
C PRO A 589 -26.44 12.34 6.47
N GLU A 590 -26.48 12.74 7.74
CA GLU A 590 -27.69 13.24 8.37
C GLU A 590 -28.19 14.54 7.71
N THR A 591 -27.25 15.38 7.27
CA THR A 591 -27.53 16.61 6.53
C THR A 591 -27.63 16.30 5.04
N ILE A 592 -28.80 16.57 4.46
CA ILE A 592 -29.07 16.31 3.04
C ILE A 592 -28.43 17.42 2.18
N PRO A 593 -27.59 17.07 1.18
CA PRO A 593 -26.98 18.06 0.29
C PRO A 593 -28.04 18.77 -0.57
N THR A 594 -27.76 20.03 -0.90
CA THR A 594 -28.68 20.87 -1.67
C THR A 594 -28.56 20.68 -3.18
N GLU A 595 -27.37 20.33 -3.67
CA GLU A 595 -27.06 20.16 -5.09
C GLU A 595 -26.24 18.88 -5.32
N PRO A 596 -26.83 17.69 -5.03
CA PRO A 596 -26.11 16.43 -5.06
C PRO A 596 -25.46 16.15 -6.43
N VAL A 597 -24.24 15.61 -6.42
CA VAL A 597 -23.57 15.15 -7.64
C VAL A 597 -24.32 13.95 -8.21
N ALA A 598 -24.66 13.99 -9.50
CA ALA A 598 -25.28 12.85 -10.18
C ALA A 598 -24.39 11.58 -10.08
N PRO A 599 -24.97 10.38 -9.93
CA PRO A 599 -26.39 10.05 -10.05
C PRO A 599 -27.23 10.30 -8.78
N TYR A 600 -26.63 10.82 -7.71
CA TYR A 600 -27.35 11.03 -6.46
C TYR A 600 -28.42 12.11 -6.56
N THR A 601 -29.55 11.86 -5.91
CA THR A 601 -30.65 12.82 -5.79
C THR A 601 -30.95 13.10 -4.32
N ILE A 602 -31.62 14.23 -4.06
CA ILE A 602 -32.11 14.57 -2.71
C ILE A 602 -32.98 13.44 -2.13
N ALA A 603 -33.77 12.76 -2.97
CA ALA A 603 -34.61 11.64 -2.54
C ALA A 603 -33.76 10.45 -2.07
N MET A 604 -32.72 10.08 -2.82
CA MET A 604 -31.79 9.00 -2.43
C MET A 604 -31.11 9.30 -1.10
N TYR A 605 -30.62 10.53 -0.88
CA TYR A 605 -30.02 10.90 0.40
C TYR A 605 -31.01 10.81 1.57
N LYS A 606 -32.29 11.16 1.34
CA LYS A 606 -33.33 11.04 2.38
C LYS A 606 -33.65 9.57 2.70
N GLU A 607 -33.68 8.72 1.69
CA GLU A 607 -33.95 7.29 1.83
C GLU A 607 -32.79 6.55 2.51
N LYS A 608 -31.55 6.81 2.06
CA LYS A 608 -30.36 6.08 2.53
C LYS A 608 -29.73 6.67 3.80
N LYS A 609 -30.32 7.72 4.36
CA LYS A 609 -29.81 8.45 5.54
C LYS A 609 -29.35 7.51 6.67
N GLY A 610 -28.11 7.69 7.14
CA GLY A 610 -27.53 6.91 8.23
C GLY A 610 -27.09 5.48 7.87
N GLN A 611 -27.41 4.99 6.67
CA GLN A 611 -26.92 3.71 6.16
C GLN A 611 -25.46 3.84 5.69
N VAL A 612 -24.75 2.71 5.63
CA VAL A 612 -23.36 2.69 5.18
C VAL A 612 -23.27 3.03 3.68
N TYR A 613 -22.30 3.88 3.32
CA TYR A 613 -22.01 4.27 1.95
C TYR A 613 -20.91 3.38 1.37
N THR A 614 -21.23 2.61 0.32
CA THR A 614 -20.29 1.68 -0.34
C THR A 614 -20.14 1.89 -1.85
N ASP A 615 -20.82 2.88 -2.44
CA ASP A 615 -20.79 3.06 -3.90
C ASP A 615 -19.37 3.40 -4.40
N ASN A 616 -18.57 4.09 -3.58
CA ASN A 616 -17.19 4.43 -3.89
C ASN A 616 -16.22 3.23 -3.84
N TYR A 617 -16.68 2.05 -3.41
CA TYR A 617 -15.89 0.82 -3.44
C TYR A 617 -15.93 0.15 -4.82
N ARG A 618 -16.82 0.62 -5.71
CA ARG A 618 -17.00 0.16 -7.09
C ARG A 618 -17.23 -1.36 -7.09
N SER A 619 -16.32 -2.16 -7.66
CA SER A 619 -16.48 -3.61 -7.74
C SER A 619 -15.97 -4.41 -6.54
N ALA A 620 -15.31 -3.76 -5.58
CA ALA A 620 -14.97 -4.41 -4.32
C ALA A 620 -16.22 -4.56 -3.46
N LEU A 621 -16.63 -5.81 -3.19
CA LEU A 621 -17.78 -6.05 -2.32
C LEU A 621 -17.50 -5.67 -0.87
N SER A 622 -16.24 -5.78 -0.40
CA SER A 622 -15.85 -5.64 1.01
C SER A 622 -16.92 -6.20 1.94
N THR A 623 -17.20 -7.50 1.81
CA THR A 623 -18.27 -8.16 2.56
C THR A 623 -17.77 -9.49 3.08
N ASP A 624 -17.82 -9.66 4.40
CA ASP A 624 -17.55 -10.93 5.03
C ASP A 624 -18.85 -11.67 5.33
N ARG A 625 -18.83 -13.01 5.23
CA ARG A 625 -19.96 -13.87 5.63
C ARG A 625 -19.51 -14.93 6.61
N TYR A 626 -20.28 -15.10 7.68
CA TYR A 626 -20.02 -16.11 8.69
C TYR A 626 -21.26 -16.96 8.97
N ILE A 627 -21.15 -18.28 8.82
CA ILE A 627 -22.21 -19.23 9.17
C ILE A 627 -21.87 -19.87 10.51
N LEU A 628 -22.76 -19.69 11.49
CA LEU A 628 -22.55 -20.15 12.86
C LEU A 628 -22.61 -21.67 12.97
N ARG A 629 -21.80 -22.22 13.89
CA ARG A 629 -21.92 -23.63 14.33
C ARG A 629 -22.90 -23.82 15.50
N GLY A 630 -23.35 -22.73 16.13
CA GLY A 630 -24.31 -22.74 17.22
C GLY A 630 -23.69 -23.00 18.59
N ASP A 631 -22.48 -22.49 18.84
CA ASP A 631 -21.80 -22.68 20.12
C ASP A 631 -22.46 -21.88 21.25
N ALA A 632 -22.89 -22.57 22.32
CA ALA A 632 -23.52 -21.94 23.47
C ALA A 632 -22.58 -20.96 24.20
N ALA A 633 -21.27 -21.19 24.14
CA ALA A 633 -20.26 -20.29 24.71
C ALA A 633 -20.13 -18.99 23.90
N GLY A 634 -20.48 -19.01 22.61
CA GLY A 634 -20.27 -17.94 21.64
C GLY A 634 -19.14 -18.25 20.67
N GLU A 635 -19.14 -17.53 19.56
CA GLU A 635 -18.23 -17.73 18.44
C GLU A 635 -17.47 -16.43 18.16
N THR A 636 -16.17 -16.53 17.85
CA THR A 636 -15.35 -15.40 17.48
C THR A 636 -14.94 -15.54 16.02
N TYR A 637 -15.24 -14.51 15.23
CA TYR A 637 -14.85 -14.40 13.84
C TYR A 637 -13.81 -13.30 13.66
N GLU A 638 -12.70 -13.64 13.00
CA GLU A 638 -11.68 -12.72 12.51
C GLU A 638 -11.15 -13.34 11.20
N PRO A 639 -11.33 -12.68 10.04
CA PRO A 639 -10.91 -13.25 8.77
C PRO A 639 -9.39 -13.30 8.66
N ARG A 640 -8.90 -14.23 7.85
CA ARG A 640 -7.47 -14.58 7.74
C ARG A 640 -6.84 -14.08 6.46
N PHE A 641 -7.59 -14.08 5.36
CA PHE A 641 -7.07 -13.89 4.00
C PHE A 641 -7.74 -12.74 3.24
N THR A 642 -8.19 -11.70 3.96
CA THR A 642 -8.72 -10.45 3.40
C THR A 642 -8.34 -9.24 4.28
N PHE A 643 -8.64 -8.04 3.79
CA PHE A 643 -8.63 -6.80 4.57
C PHE A 643 -9.56 -5.77 3.92
N HIS A 644 -10.01 -4.79 4.70
CA HIS A 644 -10.95 -3.74 4.31
C HIS A 644 -10.45 -2.38 4.80
N GLY A 645 -10.78 -1.30 4.09
CA GLY A 645 -10.55 0.08 4.57
C GLY A 645 -11.86 0.73 4.99
N PHE A 646 -12.09 0.94 6.28
CA PHE A 646 -13.40 1.29 6.82
C PHE A 646 -13.37 2.06 8.14
N ARG A 647 -14.41 2.85 8.36
CA ARG A 647 -14.78 3.39 9.68
C ARG A 647 -16.03 2.72 10.25
N TYR A 648 -16.93 2.31 9.37
CA TYR A 648 -18.23 1.77 9.74
C TYR A 648 -18.32 0.28 9.43
N VAL A 649 -18.89 -0.47 10.37
CA VAL A 649 -19.17 -1.91 10.23
C VAL A 649 -20.68 -2.10 10.28
N GLU A 650 -21.28 -2.57 9.20
CA GLU A 650 -22.70 -2.91 9.11
C GLU A 650 -22.90 -4.41 9.26
N ILE A 651 -23.74 -4.83 10.19
CA ILE A 651 -23.98 -6.24 10.51
C ILE A 651 -25.45 -6.58 10.31
N HIS A 652 -25.69 -7.63 9.52
CA HIS A 652 -27.00 -8.20 9.23
C HIS A 652 -27.14 -9.59 9.84
N GLY A 653 -28.38 -10.07 9.98
CA GLY A 653 -28.67 -11.44 10.40
C GLY A 653 -28.64 -11.67 11.91
N LEU A 654 -28.56 -10.60 12.71
CA LEU A 654 -28.63 -10.67 14.17
C LEU A 654 -30.06 -10.39 14.68
N GLU A 655 -30.47 -11.07 15.75
CA GLU A 655 -31.75 -10.78 16.43
C GLU A 655 -31.70 -9.49 17.28
N ARG A 656 -30.49 -9.07 17.67
CA ARG A 656 -30.21 -7.87 18.49
C ARG A 656 -28.77 -7.40 18.24
N PRO A 657 -28.43 -6.11 18.48
CA PRO A 657 -27.07 -5.65 18.29
C PRO A 657 -26.10 -6.33 19.25
N LEU A 658 -24.85 -6.46 18.83
CA LEU A 658 -23.73 -6.83 19.67
C LEU A 658 -23.40 -5.67 20.63
N PRO A 659 -22.91 -5.98 21.84
CA PRO A 659 -22.34 -4.95 22.68
C PRO A 659 -21.05 -4.40 22.04
N LEU A 660 -20.72 -3.12 22.29
CA LEU A 660 -19.64 -2.43 21.60
C LEU A 660 -18.27 -3.12 21.78
N GLU A 661 -18.01 -3.68 22.97
CA GLU A 661 -16.76 -4.40 23.26
C GLU A 661 -16.58 -5.71 22.48
N ALA A 662 -17.67 -6.23 21.89
CA ALA A 662 -17.65 -7.41 21.03
C ALA A 662 -17.40 -7.06 19.56
N VAL A 663 -17.33 -5.77 19.20
CA VAL A 663 -17.03 -5.27 17.85
C VAL A 663 -15.68 -4.55 17.88
N LYS A 664 -14.65 -5.22 17.39
CA LYS A 664 -13.29 -4.69 17.35
C LYS A 664 -12.79 -4.57 15.92
N GLY A 665 -12.00 -3.53 15.66
CA GLY A 665 -11.24 -3.36 14.43
C GLY A 665 -9.77 -3.70 14.69
N ILE A 666 -9.25 -4.70 14.00
CA ILE A 666 -7.86 -5.13 14.04
C ILE A 666 -7.12 -4.38 12.94
N VAL A 667 -6.34 -3.35 13.31
CA VAL A 667 -5.64 -2.50 12.33
C VAL A 667 -4.44 -3.25 11.79
N LEU A 668 -4.39 -3.44 10.48
CA LEU A 668 -3.31 -4.13 9.78
C LEU A 668 -2.41 -3.11 9.07
N GLU A 669 -1.11 -3.21 9.30
CA GLU A 669 -0.10 -2.36 8.67
C GLU A 669 1.20 -3.16 8.49
N SER A 670 2.02 -2.77 7.51
CA SER A 670 3.39 -3.32 7.33
C SER A 670 4.48 -2.29 7.62
N ILE A 671 4.15 -1.38 8.54
CA ILE A 671 5.03 -0.35 9.08
C ILE A 671 5.03 -0.40 10.60
N GLY A 672 6.06 0.20 11.20
CA GLY A 672 6.32 0.12 12.62
C GLY A 672 5.78 1.27 13.44
N ALA A 673 6.45 1.52 14.56
CA ALA A 673 6.13 2.61 15.47
C ALA A 673 6.27 3.98 14.79
N ARG A 674 5.46 4.93 15.28
CA ARG A 674 5.52 6.33 14.88
C ARG A 674 6.85 6.97 15.33
N THR A 675 7.48 7.73 14.44
CA THR A 675 8.74 8.46 14.68
C THR A 675 8.57 9.97 14.75
N SER A 676 7.38 10.52 14.52
CA SER A 676 7.08 11.95 14.63
C SER A 676 6.04 12.26 15.71
N GLY A 677 5.99 13.52 16.13
CA GLY A 677 4.88 14.09 16.88
C GLY A 677 4.74 15.58 16.59
N TYR A 678 3.50 16.05 16.58
CA TYR A 678 3.16 17.43 16.26
C TYR A 678 1.93 17.86 17.06
N GLU A 679 2.00 19.00 17.72
CA GLU A 679 0.93 19.55 18.55
C GLU A 679 0.91 21.07 18.44
N THR A 680 -0.29 21.63 18.32
CA THR A 680 -0.53 23.06 18.22
C THR A 680 -1.65 23.49 19.13
N SER A 681 -1.85 24.80 19.28
CA SER A 681 -3.01 25.36 19.96
C SER A 681 -4.33 25.27 19.17
N ASP A 682 -4.35 24.68 17.97
CA ASP A 682 -5.55 24.45 17.17
C ASP A 682 -5.81 22.95 16.98
N GLU A 683 -6.88 22.45 17.60
CA GLU A 683 -7.26 21.04 17.54
C GLU A 683 -7.59 20.56 16.12
N ARG A 684 -7.97 21.46 15.20
CA ARG A 684 -8.23 21.09 13.79
C ARG A 684 -6.93 20.70 13.10
N VAL A 685 -5.84 21.39 13.39
CA VAL A 685 -4.52 21.07 12.84
C VAL A 685 -3.96 19.81 13.50
N ASN A 686 -4.19 19.62 14.80
CA ASN A 686 -3.81 18.38 15.49
C ASN A 686 -4.56 17.18 14.88
N ARG A 687 -5.85 17.37 14.53
CA ARG A 687 -6.64 16.37 13.78
C ARG A 687 -6.08 16.14 12.38
N LEU A 688 -5.70 17.18 11.63
CA LEU A 688 -5.07 17.03 10.32
C LEU A 688 -3.79 16.17 10.41
N PHE A 689 -2.89 16.45 11.35
CA PHE A 689 -1.70 15.64 11.58
C PHE A 689 -2.05 14.17 11.86
N SER A 690 -3.04 13.94 12.73
CA SER A 690 -3.54 12.58 13.00
C SER A 690 -4.09 11.90 11.73
N ASN A 691 -4.82 12.63 10.89
CA ASN A 691 -5.40 12.10 9.65
C ASN A 691 -4.31 11.67 8.66
N ILE A 692 -3.19 12.40 8.61
CA ILE A 692 -2.04 12.07 7.75
C ILE A 692 -1.40 10.75 8.21
N ILE A 693 -1.16 10.60 9.52
CA ILE A 693 -0.63 9.35 10.11
C ILE A 693 -1.53 8.15 9.79
N TRP A 694 -2.85 8.30 9.96
CA TRP A 694 -3.80 7.22 9.68
C TRP A 694 -3.92 6.91 8.18
N GLY A 695 -3.83 7.93 7.32
CA GLY A 695 -3.79 7.77 5.87
C GLY A 695 -2.58 6.95 5.41
N GLN A 696 -1.38 7.27 5.94
CA GLN A 696 -0.17 6.50 5.70
C GLN A 696 -0.28 5.07 6.22
N ARG A 697 -0.70 4.91 7.48
CA ARG A 697 -0.88 3.60 8.13
C ARG A 697 -1.81 2.69 7.32
N GLY A 698 -2.91 3.23 6.83
CA GLY A 698 -3.88 2.47 6.04
C GLY A 698 -3.33 2.01 4.68
N ASN A 699 -2.44 2.79 4.09
CA ASN A 699 -1.95 2.57 2.73
C ASN A 699 -0.56 1.93 2.65
N PHE A 700 0.07 1.64 3.79
CA PHE A 700 1.37 0.97 3.84
C PHE A 700 1.18 -0.51 4.24
N LEU A 701 0.47 -1.25 3.39
CA LEU A 701 0.14 -2.67 3.56
C LEU A 701 0.77 -3.47 2.41
N SER A 702 1.94 -4.06 2.68
CA SER A 702 2.87 -4.67 1.72
C SER A 702 3.49 -3.72 0.68
N VAL A 703 2.69 -2.89 0.02
CA VAL A 703 3.07 -1.90 -1.00
C VAL A 703 2.41 -0.56 -0.65
N PRO A 704 2.94 0.60 -1.10
CA PRO A 704 2.33 1.92 -0.84
C PRO A 704 1.07 2.08 -1.71
N THR A 705 -0.03 1.44 -1.32
CA THR A 705 -1.28 1.42 -2.08
C THR A 705 -1.85 2.82 -2.17
N ASP A 706 -2.47 3.24 -3.26
CA ASP A 706 -3.19 4.53 -3.37
C ASP A 706 -4.32 4.64 -2.32
N CYS A 707 -5.20 3.63 -2.28
CA CYS A 707 -6.30 3.55 -1.34
C CYS A 707 -6.49 2.10 -0.87
N PRO A 708 -7.10 1.85 0.30
CA PRO A 708 -7.14 0.51 0.89
C PRO A 708 -8.50 -0.21 0.78
N GLN A 709 -9.53 0.41 0.22
CA GLN A 709 -10.93 -0.01 0.33
C GLN A 709 -11.55 -0.51 -0.98
N ARG A 710 -11.38 0.22 -2.09
CA ARG A 710 -12.02 -0.10 -3.38
C ARG A 710 -11.27 -1.20 -4.12
N ASP A 711 -11.78 -1.56 -5.28
CA ASP A 711 -11.15 -2.43 -6.27
C ASP A 711 -9.96 -1.72 -6.94
N GLU A 712 -8.90 -1.47 -6.19
CA GLU A 712 -7.68 -0.87 -6.70
C GLU A 712 -6.51 -1.32 -5.86
N ARG A 713 -6.19 -0.58 -4.80
CA ARG A 713 -5.17 -0.93 -3.80
C ARG A 713 -3.82 -1.20 -4.46
N MET A 714 -3.47 -0.35 -5.41
CA MET A 714 -2.29 -0.51 -6.26
C MET A 714 -1.17 0.39 -5.77
N GLY A 715 0.08 -0.05 -5.90
CA GLY A 715 1.24 0.77 -5.54
C GLY A 715 1.51 1.88 -6.56
N TRP A 716 0.60 2.85 -6.66
CA TRP A 716 0.70 3.98 -7.57
C TRP A 716 1.93 4.83 -7.25
N THR A 717 2.76 5.03 -8.28
CA THR A 717 4.08 5.62 -8.11
C THR A 717 4.02 7.13 -7.84
N GLY A 718 3.05 7.83 -8.43
CA GLY A 718 2.78 9.25 -8.22
C GLY A 718 2.46 9.56 -6.75
N ASP A 719 1.50 8.85 -6.18
CA ASP A 719 1.12 8.94 -4.76
C ASP A 719 2.32 8.66 -3.84
N ALA A 720 3.02 7.56 -4.10
CA ALA A 720 4.19 7.17 -3.33
C ALA A 720 5.29 8.23 -3.35
N GLN A 721 5.56 8.88 -4.49
CA GLN A 721 6.64 9.87 -4.59
C GLN A 721 6.28 11.19 -3.92
N VAL A 722 5.06 11.70 -4.09
CA VAL A 722 4.68 13.02 -3.57
C VAL A 722 4.63 13.01 -2.05
N PHE A 723 4.39 11.84 -1.46
CA PHE A 723 4.32 11.64 -0.02
C PHE A 723 5.62 11.09 0.59
N ALA A 724 6.60 10.66 -0.20
CA ALA A 724 7.77 9.93 0.28
C ALA A 724 8.51 10.67 1.42
N ARG A 725 8.69 11.99 1.32
CA ARG A 725 9.36 12.78 2.36
C ARG A 725 8.50 12.99 3.61
N THR A 726 7.18 13.03 3.49
CA THR A 726 6.30 13.01 4.67
C THR A 726 6.35 11.65 5.36
N ALA A 727 6.28 10.57 4.58
CA ALA A 727 6.29 9.20 5.09
C ALA A 727 7.50 8.91 5.98
N THR A 728 8.67 9.51 5.66
CA THR A 728 9.92 9.32 6.39
C THR A 728 10.01 10.04 7.73
N TYR A 729 9.21 11.09 7.96
CA TYR A 729 9.05 11.67 9.30
C TYR A 729 8.20 10.78 10.20
N ASN A 730 7.14 10.19 9.64
CA ASN A 730 6.08 9.52 10.38
C ASN A 730 6.43 8.14 10.90
N MET A 731 7.11 7.33 10.10
CA MET A 731 7.57 6.00 10.48
C MET A 731 8.93 5.71 9.85
N ASN A 732 9.61 4.67 10.35
CA ASN A 732 10.75 4.10 9.63
C ASN A 732 10.25 3.33 8.40
N VAL A 733 10.30 3.96 7.23
CA VAL A 733 9.83 3.41 5.95
C VAL A 733 10.96 2.91 5.05
N ASP A 734 12.23 3.02 5.47
CA ASP A 734 13.40 2.54 4.70
C ASP A 734 13.24 1.08 4.22
N PRO A 735 12.98 0.08 5.09
CA PRO A 735 12.87 -1.29 4.62
C PRO A 735 11.58 -1.54 3.82
N PHE A 736 10.52 -0.76 4.05
CA PHE A 736 9.27 -0.87 3.30
C PHE A 736 9.47 -0.40 1.84
N TYR A 737 10.06 0.78 1.64
CA TYR A 737 10.36 1.28 0.31
C TYR A 737 11.47 0.50 -0.38
N THR A 738 12.48 0.02 0.36
CA THR A 738 13.50 -0.88 -0.21
C THR A 738 12.86 -2.13 -0.83
N ARG A 739 11.89 -2.76 -0.14
CA ARG A 739 11.15 -3.90 -0.65
C ARG A 739 10.35 -3.54 -1.91
N TRP A 740 9.63 -2.43 -1.89
CA TRP A 740 8.83 -1.98 -3.04
C TRP A 740 9.69 -1.63 -4.25
N LEU A 741 10.83 -0.95 -4.03
CA LEU A 741 11.78 -0.55 -5.07
C LEU A 741 12.40 -1.74 -5.82
N TYR A 742 12.46 -2.94 -5.22
CA TYR A 742 12.78 -4.14 -5.97
C TYR A 742 11.79 -4.39 -7.09
N SER A 743 10.48 -4.38 -6.79
CA SER A 743 9.44 -4.49 -7.81
C SER A 743 9.49 -3.32 -8.80
N VAL A 744 9.86 -2.11 -8.35
CA VAL A 744 9.98 -0.95 -9.25
C VAL A 744 11.02 -1.19 -10.34
N ARG A 745 12.18 -1.73 -9.95
CA ARG A 745 13.23 -2.10 -10.89
C ARG A 745 12.85 -3.34 -11.71
N ASP A 746 12.28 -4.36 -11.07
CA ASP A 746 11.91 -5.62 -11.70
C ASP A 746 10.81 -5.40 -12.78
N ASN A 747 10.00 -4.33 -12.66
CA ASN A 747 8.98 -3.91 -13.63
C ASN A 747 9.39 -2.75 -14.56
N GLN A 748 10.66 -2.30 -14.55
CA GLN A 748 11.12 -1.26 -15.49
C GLN A 748 11.04 -1.78 -16.94
N GLY A 749 10.47 -0.98 -17.84
CA GLY A 749 10.37 -1.33 -19.26
C GLY A 749 11.74 -1.38 -19.93
N ASP A 750 11.86 -2.18 -21.00
CA ASP A 750 13.08 -2.30 -21.80
C ASP A 750 13.54 -0.96 -22.42
N ASP A 751 12.61 -0.01 -22.56
CA ASP A 751 12.88 1.35 -23.03
C ASP A 751 13.42 2.30 -21.94
N GLY A 752 13.54 1.82 -20.69
CA GLY A 752 14.00 2.57 -19.52
C GLY A 752 12.89 3.25 -18.72
N SER A 753 11.63 3.20 -19.15
CA SER A 753 10.50 3.80 -18.43
C SER A 753 10.09 3.00 -17.20
N TYR A 754 9.63 3.69 -16.15
CA TYR A 754 8.96 3.04 -15.01
C TYR A 754 7.45 2.95 -15.26
N ALA A 755 6.77 2.00 -14.60
CA ALA A 755 5.32 1.86 -14.67
C ALA A 755 4.60 2.87 -13.76
N ASN A 756 3.31 3.12 -14.04
CA ASN A 756 2.48 4.04 -13.25
C ASN A 756 2.06 3.48 -11.88
N TYR A 757 2.01 2.16 -11.75
CA TYR A 757 1.74 1.46 -10.49
C TYR A 757 2.51 0.14 -10.45
N ILE A 758 2.94 -0.24 -9.25
CA ILE A 758 3.90 -1.32 -9.05
C ILE A 758 3.53 -2.10 -7.77
N PRO A 759 3.38 -3.45 -7.80
CA PRO A 759 3.58 -4.36 -8.93
C PRO A 759 2.62 -4.15 -10.11
N VAL A 760 3.11 -4.44 -11.32
CA VAL A 760 2.31 -4.36 -12.55
C VAL A 760 1.42 -5.60 -12.67
N VAL A 761 0.11 -5.42 -12.72
CA VAL A 761 -0.88 -6.46 -13.03
C VAL A 761 -1.68 -6.05 -14.26
N GLY A 762 -2.33 -7.01 -14.92
CA GLY A 762 -2.98 -6.78 -16.20
C GLY A 762 -1.97 -6.57 -17.33
N PHE A 763 -2.42 -5.87 -18.37
CA PHE A 763 -1.62 -5.49 -19.54
C PHE A 763 -1.67 -3.97 -19.73
N PRO A 764 -1.26 -3.17 -18.75
CA PRO A 764 -1.25 -1.71 -18.92
C PRO A 764 -0.22 -1.34 -19.99
N PRO A 765 -0.50 -0.29 -20.78
CA PRO A 765 0.47 0.22 -21.75
C PRO A 765 1.79 0.64 -21.08
N HIS A 766 2.91 0.54 -21.82
CA HIS A 766 4.26 0.77 -21.31
C HIS A 766 4.94 2.00 -21.92
N GLY A 767 5.75 2.68 -21.11
CA GLY A 767 6.64 3.75 -21.57
C GLY A 767 5.94 4.85 -22.34
N ALA A 768 6.32 5.05 -23.60
CA ALA A 768 5.69 6.05 -24.44
C ALA A 768 4.31 5.63 -24.96
N GLU A 769 3.93 4.34 -24.96
CA GLU A 769 2.63 3.85 -25.47
C GLU A 769 1.45 4.65 -24.93
N ASP A 770 0.32 4.60 -25.63
CA ASP A 770 -0.87 5.33 -25.20
C ASP A 770 -1.15 4.96 -23.73
N GLY A 771 -0.98 5.94 -22.82
CA GLY A 771 -0.99 5.97 -21.35
C GLY A 771 -0.18 4.94 -20.60
N GLY A 772 0.91 4.52 -21.20
CA GLY A 772 2.09 4.14 -20.46
C GLY A 772 2.76 5.37 -19.84
N GLY A 773 3.63 5.11 -18.87
CA GLY A 773 4.68 6.02 -18.42
C GLY A 773 4.29 7.50 -18.28
N ALA A 774 3.47 7.81 -17.27
CA ALA A 774 3.07 9.17 -16.95
C ALA A 774 4.17 9.92 -16.18
N MET A 775 4.52 11.11 -16.64
CA MET A 775 5.37 12.04 -15.88
C MET A 775 4.61 12.54 -14.64
N GLY A 776 5.32 12.73 -13.54
CA GLY A 776 4.79 12.87 -12.18
C GLY A 776 4.51 11.54 -11.45
N TRP A 777 4.75 10.41 -12.11
CA TRP A 777 4.56 9.03 -11.60
C TRP A 777 5.84 8.21 -11.78
N MET A 778 6.39 8.17 -12.99
CA MET A 778 7.59 7.37 -13.29
C MET A 778 8.80 7.74 -12.42
N GLU A 779 8.90 9.01 -12.05
CA GLU A 779 9.98 9.63 -11.30
C GLU A 779 10.12 9.04 -9.89
N ALA A 780 9.15 8.25 -9.41
CA ALA A 780 9.27 7.53 -8.15
C ALA A 780 10.51 6.63 -8.09
N GLY A 781 10.95 6.07 -9.23
CA GLY A 781 12.20 5.30 -9.33
C GLY A 781 13.48 6.12 -9.09
N VAL A 782 13.40 7.45 -9.14
CA VAL A 782 14.51 8.39 -8.87
C VAL A 782 14.30 9.12 -7.53
N ILE A 783 13.10 9.66 -7.32
CA ILE A 783 12.75 10.48 -6.16
C ILE A 783 12.72 9.65 -4.88
N VAL A 784 12.07 8.48 -4.85
CA VAL A 784 11.92 7.69 -3.62
C VAL A 784 13.27 7.24 -3.07
N PRO A 785 14.19 6.65 -3.86
CA PRO A 785 15.52 6.31 -3.37
C PRO A 785 16.31 7.51 -2.83
N TRP A 786 16.19 8.68 -3.50
CA TRP A 786 16.81 9.92 -3.02
C TRP A 786 16.27 10.36 -1.67
N GLN A 787 14.95 10.32 -1.46
CA GLN A 787 14.35 10.68 -0.17
C GLN A 787 14.76 9.70 0.94
N MET A 788 14.84 8.40 0.66
CA MET A 788 15.31 7.40 1.64
C MET A 788 16.78 7.65 2.03
N TYR A 789 17.65 7.86 1.04
CA TYR A 789 19.06 8.20 1.29
C TYR A 789 19.19 9.46 2.14
N GLN A 790 18.46 10.52 1.80
CA GLN A 790 18.49 11.78 2.52
C GLN A 790 18.03 11.62 3.98
N GLN A 791 16.97 10.84 4.23
CA GLN A 791 16.46 10.64 5.58
C GLN A 791 17.30 9.68 6.43
N TYR A 792 17.80 8.58 5.85
CA TYR A 792 18.38 7.46 6.61
C TYR A 792 19.88 7.24 6.38
N GLY A 793 20.46 7.90 5.38
CA GLY A 793 21.89 7.90 5.08
C GLY A 793 22.39 6.65 4.35
N ASP A 794 21.51 5.75 3.92
CA ASP A 794 21.91 4.54 3.21
C ASP A 794 22.32 4.81 1.78
N VAL A 795 23.62 4.80 1.49
CA VAL A 795 24.12 4.96 0.12
C VAL A 795 23.78 3.76 -0.78
N ARG A 796 23.55 2.56 -0.21
CA ARG A 796 23.32 1.35 -1.00
C ARG A 796 22.03 1.41 -1.79
N ILE A 797 21.00 2.10 -1.28
CA ILE A 797 19.75 2.31 -2.04
C ILE A 797 20.00 3.10 -3.33
N LEU A 798 21.00 3.99 -3.35
CA LEU A 798 21.41 4.67 -4.57
C LEU A 798 22.21 3.71 -5.46
N GLU A 799 23.19 2.99 -4.90
CA GLU A 799 24.04 2.05 -5.64
C GLU A 799 23.24 0.95 -6.35
N GLN A 800 22.27 0.35 -5.66
CA GLN A 800 21.46 -0.76 -6.17
C GLN A 800 20.50 -0.35 -7.28
N HIS A 801 20.07 0.91 -7.30
CA HIS A 801 19.08 1.43 -8.24
C HIS A 801 19.71 2.35 -9.30
N TYR A 802 20.99 2.70 -9.20
CA TYR A 802 21.66 3.65 -10.08
C TYR A 802 21.52 3.31 -11.57
N ALA A 803 21.73 2.05 -11.95
CA ALA A 803 21.62 1.62 -13.34
C ALA A 803 20.19 1.83 -13.91
N SER A 804 19.18 1.54 -13.09
CA SER A 804 17.76 1.72 -13.43
C SER A 804 17.41 3.20 -13.56
N MET A 805 17.93 4.05 -12.66
CA MET A 805 17.78 5.50 -12.73
C MET A 805 18.44 6.10 -13.99
N VAL A 806 19.65 5.64 -14.34
CA VAL A 806 20.33 6.08 -15.57
C VAL A 806 19.54 5.68 -16.82
N ALA A 807 18.99 4.45 -16.86
CA ALA A 807 18.14 4.02 -17.98
C ALA A 807 16.89 4.90 -18.13
N TYR A 808 16.31 5.36 -17.04
CA TYR A 808 15.20 6.32 -17.05
C TYR A 808 15.63 7.71 -17.54
N MET A 809 16.80 8.21 -17.11
CA MET A 809 17.34 9.46 -17.67
C MET A 809 17.61 9.35 -19.18
N ASP A 810 18.11 8.21 -19.65
CA ASP A 810 18.29 7.95 -21.08
C ASP A 810 16.94 7.96 -21.82
N TYR A 811 15.87 7.41 -21.22
CA TYR A 811 14.51 7.47 -21.74
C TYR A 811 14.03 8.92 -21.88
N LEU A 812 14.17 9.74 -20.83
CA LEU A 812 13.79 11.15 -20.82
C LEU A 812 14.55 11.95 -21.89
N GLU A 813 15.86 11.73 -22.02
CA GLU A 813 16.70 12.40 -23.01
C GLU A 813 16.31 12.02 -24.45
N ARG A 814 15.98 10.74 -24.71
CA ARG A 814 15.54 10.28 -26.03
C ARG A 814 14.19 10.87 -26.45
N ARG A 815 13.28 11.05 -25.49
CA ARG A 815 11.90 11.53 -25.74
C ARG A 815 11.82 13.04 -25.88
N ALA A 816 12.74 13.79 -25.28
CA ALA A 816 12.70 15.24 -25.27
C ALA A 816 12.98 15.86 -26.66
N VAL A 817 12.20 16.87 -27.04
CA VAL A 817 12.48 17.72 -28.21
C VAL A 817 12.78 19.12 -27.72
N ARG A 818 13.94 19.67 -28.08
CA ARG A 818 14.42 20.97 -27.54
C ARG A 818 14.43 21.00 -26.00
N TYR A 819 14.72 19.87 -25.36
CA TYR A 819 14.66 19.69 -23.89
C TYR A 819 13.26 19.89 -23.29
N VAL A 820 12.22 19.76 -24.09
CA VAL A 820 10.81 19.77 -23.65
C VAL A 820 10.28 18.36 -23.67
N GLN A 821 9.66 17.96 -22.57
CA GLN A 821 8.96 16.67 -22.49
C GLN A 821 7.57 16.78 -23.13
N PRO A 822 7.12 15.75 -23.86
CA PRO A 822 5.79 15.69 -24.43
C PRO A 822 4.64 15.93 -23.44
N PHE A 823 3.50 16.42 -23.96
CA PHE A 823 2.26 16.43 -23.20
C PHE A 823 1.70 15.00 -23.03
N GLY A 824 0.73 14.85 -22.12
CA GLY A 824 0.21 13.55 -21.67
C GLY A 824 0.54 13.28 -20.20
N GLY A 825 0.21 12.07 -19.73
CA GLY A 825 0.22 11.69 -18.32
C GLY A 825 -0.91 12.33 -17.51
N PHE A 826 -1.05 11.93 -16.24
CA PHE A 826 -2.11 12.41 -15.33
C PHE A 826 -2.02 13.91 -15.02
N GLY A 827 -0.84 14.52 -15.19
CA GLY A 827 -0.61 15.94 -14.92
C GLY A 827 -0.83 16.29 -13.45
N ASP A 828 -1.38 17.48 -13.19
CA ASP A 828 -1.78 17.87 -11.84
C ASP A 828 -3.11 17.25 -11.43
N TRP A 829 -3.04 15.94 -11.16
CA TRP A 829 -4.19 15.11 -10.91
C TRP A 829 -5.06 15.65 -9.78
N LEU A 830 -6.38 15.70 -10.03
CA LEU A 830 -7.39 16.19 -9.09
C LEU A 830 -7.24 17.66 -8.67
N ALA A 831 -6.52 18.46 -9.47
CA ALA A 831 -6.52 19.91 -9.32
C ALA A 831 -7.91 20.52 -9.54
N ILE A 832 -8.19 21.61 -8.83
CA ILE A 832 -9.38 22.43 -9.06
C ILE A 832 -9.21 23.22 -10.36
N GLU A 833 -7.99 23.65 -10.66
CA GLU A 833 -7.62 24.30 -11.91
C GLU A 833 -6.56 23.46 -12.66
N PRO A 834 -6.90 22.83 -13.80
CA PRO A 834 -5.97 21.99 -14.51
C PRO A 834 -4.81 22.79 -15.10
N THR A 835 -3.60 22.24 -14.99
CA THR A 835 -2.36 22.84 -15.54
C THR A 835 -1.93 22.10 -16.80
N ASN A 836 -1.34 22.81 -17.76
CA ASN A 836 -0.81 22.19 -18.98
C ASN A 836 0.29 21.18 -18.64
N SER A 837 0.12 19.93 -19.04
CA SER A 837 1.02 18.86 -18.59
C SER A 837 2.40 18.91 -19.24
N MET A 838 2.55 19.52 -20.42
CA MET A 838 3.88 19.70 -21.05
C MET A 838 4.81 20.54 -20.17
N LEU A 839 4.28 21.59 -19.55
CA LEU A 839 4.99 22.44 -18.60
C LEU A 839 5.45 21.63 -17.38
N THR A 840 4.53 20.88 -16.74
CA THR A 840 4.85 20.09 -15.54
C THR A 840 5.78 18.92 -15.85
N ASN A 841 5.59 18.23 -16.96
CA ASN A 841 6.42 17.11 -17.40
C ASN A 841 7.86 17.57 -17.65
N THR A 842 8.02 18.71 -18.33
CA THR A 842 9.34 19.32 -18.54
C THR A 842 9.98 19.71 -17.21
N ALA A 843 9.19 20.23 -16.27
CA ALA A 843 9.68 20.59 -14.96
C ALA A 843 10.18 19.37 -14.15
N TYR A 844 9.44 18.27 -14.15
CA TYR A 844 9.85 17.03 -13.49
C TYR A 844 11.15 16.46 -14.07
N SER A 845 11.32 16.47 -15.40
CA SER A 845 12.57 15.99 -16.02
C SER A 845 13.82 16.78 -15.59
N ALA A 846 13.67 18.06 -15.23
CA ALA A 846 14.75 18.84 -14.64
C ALA A 846 15.00 18.48 -13.18
N TYR A 847 13.96 18.18 -12.41
CA TYR A 847 14.12 17.73 -11.03
C TYR A 847 14.85 16.39 -10.95
N ASP A 848 14.51 15.44 -11.83
CA ASP A 848 15.24 14.17 -11.93
C ASP A 848 16.71 14.41 -12.26
N ALA A 849 17.01 15.34 -13.16
CA ALA A 849 18.39 15.69 -13.50
C ALA A 849 19.15 16.32 -12.32
N LEU A 850 18.51 17.15 -11.49
CA LEU A 850 19.12 17.67 -10.25
C LEU A 850 19.39 16.56 -9.24
N ILE A 851 18.44 15.65 -9.04
CA ILE A 851 18.63 14.50 -8.16
C ILE A 851 19.78 13.64 -8.69
N MET A 852 19.77 13.33 -9.98
CA MET A 852 20.77 12.47 -10.61
C MET A 852 22.16 13.09 -10.64
N GLU A 853 22.27 14.42 -10.76
CA GLU A 853 23.53 15.14 -10.51
C GLU A 853 24.06 14.83 -9.10
N GLN A 854 23.21 14.96 -8.08
CA GLN A 854 23.61 14.77 -6.69
C GLN A 854 23.89 13.30 -6.34
N VAL A 855 23.11 12.38 -6.88
CA VAL A 855 23.36 10.93 -6.78
C VAL A 855 24.70 10.58 -7.45
N ALA A 856 24.95 11.06 -8.67
CA ALA A 856 26.20 10.83 -9.37
C ALA A 856 27.41 11.40 -8.59
N LYS A 857 27.30 12.62 -8.06
CA LYS A 857 28.31 13.22 -7.16
C LYS A 857 28.58 12.32 -5.96
N ARG A 858 27.53 11.83 -5.30
CA ARG A 858 27.66 10.97 -4.11
C ARG A 858 28.33 9.63 -4.42
N LEU A 859 28.05 9.05 -5.59
CA LEU A 859 28.61 7.78 -6.05
C LEU A 859 29.95 7.90 -6.79
N GLY A 860 30.53 9.11 -6.88
CA GLY A 860 31.80 9.36 -7.57
C GLY A 860 31.72 9.16 -9.09
N LYS A 861 30.58 9.48 -9.71
CA LYS A 861 30.29 9.34 -11.14
C LYS A 861 30.39 10.69 -11.86
N ASP A 862 31.59 11.28 -11.87
CA ASP A 862 31.81 12.66 -12.33
C ASP A 862 31.32 12.97 -13.76
N ALA A 863 31.38 11.99 -14.68
CA ALA A 863 30.90 12.16 -16.05
C ALA A 863 29.38 12.31 -16.09
N ASP A 864 28.67 11.45 -15.36
CA ASP A 864 27.22 11.46 -15.25
C ASP A 864 26.74 12.70 -14.48
N GLN A 865 27.47 13.11 -13.42
CA GLN A 865 27.20 14.36 -12.72
C GLN A 865 27.20 15.55 -13.70
N ARG A 866 28.24 15.68 -14.54
CA ARG A 866 28.32 16.75 -15.55
C ARG A 866 27.22 16.63 -16.61
N ARG A 867 26.88 15.40 -17.04
CA ARG A 867 25.81 15.13 -18.01
C ARG A 867 24.47 15.64 -17.48
N PHE A 868 24.08 15.21 -16.29
CA PHE A 868 22.79 15.56 -15.71
C PHE A 868 22.71 17.04 -15.35
N ARG A 869 23.81 17.64 -14.85
CA ARG A 869 23.90 19.10 -14.68
C ARG A 869 23.67 19.85 -15.99
N THR A 870 24.27 19.37 -17.08
CA THR A 870 24.13 19.98 -18.42
C THR A 870 22.70 19.85 -18.94
N PHE A 871 22.08 18.68 -18.75
CA PHE A 871 20.68 18.46 -19.12
C PHE A 871 19.75 19.42 -18.34
N TYR A 872 19.91 19.52 -17.02
CA TYR A 872 19.17 20.47 -16.18
C TYR A 872 19.27 21.91 -16.69
N GLU A 873 20.49 22.41 -16.93
CA GLU A 873 20.70 23.79 -17.41
C GLU A 873 20.07 24.05 -18.78
N ASN A 874 20.06 23.05 -19.66
CA ASN A 874 19.40 23.14 -20.95
C ASN A 874 17.87 23.14 -20.83
N VAL A 875 17.31 22.28 -19.96
CA VAL A 875 15.87 22.29 -19.65
C VAL A 875 15.48 23.64 -19.03
N LYS A 876 16.24 24.16 -18.06
CA LYS A 876 16.02 25.48 -17.43
C LYS A 876 15.98 26.60 -18.46
N ARG A 877 16.90 26.60 -19.42
CA ARG A 877 16.91 27.58 -20.51
C ARG A 877 15.68 27.45 -21.40
N SER A 878 15.42 26.26 -21.94
CA SER A 878 14.24 25.98 -22.77
C SER A 878 12.94 26.33 -22.05
N PHE A 879 12.87 26.08 -20.74
CA PHE A 879 11.69 26.38 -19.93
C PHE A 879 11.39 27.88 -19.90
N ASN A 880 12.39 28.71 -19.63
CA ASN A 880 12.21 30.17 -19.63
C ASN A 880 11.94 30.73 -21.03
N ASP A 881 12.49 30.10 -22.08
CA ASP A 881 12.29 30.55 -23.46
C ASP A 881 10.89 30.22 -24.01
N LEU A 882 10.28 29.11 -23.54
CA LEU A 882 9.05 28.56 -24.12
C LEU A 882 7.82 28.63 -23.21
N PHE A 883 8.00 28.49 -21.89
CA PHE A 883 6.90 28.41 -20.92
C PHE A 883 6.79 29.68 -20.04
N VAL A 884 7.55 30.73 -20.33
CA VAL A 884 7.47 32.00 -19.60
C VAL A 884 7.41 33.15 -20.60
N ASN A 885 6.39 34.01 -20.47
CA ASN A 885 6.24 35.18 -21.34
C ASN A 885 7.11 36.38 -20.87
N GLU A 886 7.05 37.48 -21.61
CA GLU A 886 7.85 38.69 -21.31
C GLU A 886 7.54 39.33 -19.94
N GLU A 887 6.34 39.10 -19.41
CA GLU A 887 5.85 39.60 -18.11
C GLU A 887 6.18 38.64 -16.95
N GLY A 888 6.87 37.52 -17.22
CA GLY A 888 7.19 36.50 -16.23
C GLY A 888 6.00 35.62 -15.83
N ARG A 889 4.90 35.65 -16.58
CA ARG A 889 3.77 34.72 -16.41
C ARG A 889 4.07 33.40 -17.08
N THR A 890 3.57 32.32 -16.50
CA THR A 890 3.68 31.00 -17.13
C THR A 890 2.79 30.93 -18.36
N PHE A 891 3.26 30.20 -19.37
CA PHE A 891 2.72 30.18 -20.72
C PHE A 891 2.74 28.74 -21.25
N ALA A 892 1.76 28.37 -22.06
CA ALA A 892 1.73 27.10 -22.77
C ALA A 892 1.85 27.36 -24.28
N PRO A 893 2.94 26.96 -24.93
CA PRO A 893 3.06 26.94 -26.38
C PRO A 893 2.20 25.81 -26.98
N THR A 894 1.90 25.89 -28.28
CA THR A 894 1.19 24.80 -28.96
C THR A 894 2.11 23.60 -29.16
N VAL A 895 1.56 22.38 -29.14
CA VAL A 895 2.31 21.15 -29.43
C VAL A 895 3.02 21.26 -30.78
N GLU A 896 2.31 21.73 -31.80
CA GLU A 896 2.85 21.93 -33.15
C GLU A 896 4.10 22.82 -33.17
N SER A 897 4.13 23.88 -32.36
CA SER A 897 5.26 24.82 -32.35
C SER A 897 6.58 24.22 -31.82
N ILE A 898 6.49 23.12 -31.06
CA ILE A 898 7.66 22.44 -30.48
C ILE A 898 7.98 21.17 -31.25
N PHE A 899 6.96 20.34 -31.53
CA PHE A 899 7.14 18.99 -32.05
C PHE A 899 6.84 18.88 -33.55
N GLY A 900 6.20 19.89 -34.17
CA GLY A 900 5.80 19.89 -35.58
C GLY A 900 4.40 19.32 -35.83
N LYS A 901 3.83 19.62 -37.01
CA LYS A 901 2.44 19.26 -37.40
C LYS A 901 2.16 17.76 -37.41
N ASP A 902 3.15 16.95 -37.77
CA ASP A 902 3.00 15.50 -37.93
C ASP A 902 3.45 14.72 -36.67
N SER A 903 3.62 15.41 -35.54
CA SER A 903 4.08 14.77 -34.31
C SER A 903 2.97 13.94 -33.65
N GLN A 904 3.18 12.63 -33.52
CA GLN A 904 2.33 11.73 -32.73
C GLN A 904 2.67 11.80 -31.23
N VAL A 905 3.11 12.97 -30.77
CA VAL A 905 3.77 13.15 -29.48
C VAL A 905 2.69 13.51 -28.45
N GLY A 906 1.84 12.54 -28.10
CA GLY A 906 0.70 12.75 -27.20
C GLY A 906 -0.07 11.47 -26.97
N MET A 907 0.22 10.80 -25.86
CA MET A 907 -0.15 9.39 -25.70
C MET A 907 -1.11 9.17 -24.50
N TRP A 908 -1.52 10.22 -23.77
CA TRP A 908 -2.63 10.12 -22.78
C TRP A 908 -3.59 11.30 -22.92
N PRO A 909 -4.88 11.18 -22.51
CA PRO A 909 -5.79 12.33 -22.42
C PRO A 909 -5.21 13.41 -21.50
N GLY A 910 -4.62 14.44 -22.10
CA GLY A 910 -4.07 15.60 -21.43
C GLY A 910 -4.48 16.86 -22.16
N THR A 911 -4.41 18.00 -21.49
CA THR A 911 -4.74 19.29 -22.12
C THR A 911 -3.61 19.73 -23.05
N ALA A 912 -3.61 19.20 -24.28
CA ALA A 912 -2.84 19.77 -25.36
C ALA A 912 -3.29 21.22 -25.57
N ALA A 913 -2.34 22.16 -25.56
CA ALA A 913 -2.64 23.53 -25.93
C ALA A 913 -2.88 23.58 -27.44
N THR A 914 -4.15 23.69 -27.83
CA THR A 914 -4.56 23.92 -29.23
C THR A 914 -4.19 25.33 -29.70
N GLU A 915 -4.10 26.26 -28.76
CA GLU A 915 -3.66 27.63 -28.97
C GLU A 915 -2.67 28.02 -27.88
N ALA A 916 -1.68 28.85 -28.24
CA ALA A 916 -0.69 29.32 -27.30
C ALA A 916 -1.32 30.33 -26.34
N LYS A 917 -1.21 30.12 -25.03
CA LYS A 917 -1.90 30.96 -24.03
C LYS A 917 -1.18 31.02 -22.70
N ILE A 918 -1.48 32.07 -21.92
CA ILE A 918 -1.06 32.17 -20.53
C ILE A 918 -1.70 31.03 -19.72
N VAL A 919 -0.90 30.39 -18.87
CA VAL A 919 -1.34 29.42 -17.88
C VAL A 919 -1.11 30.07 -16.53
N ASP A 920 -2.17 30.49 -15.85
CA ASP A 920 -2.09 31.26 -14.59
C ASP A 920 -2.68 30.46 -13.43
N THR A 921 -2.17 29.25 -13.20
CA THR A 921 -2.63 28.35 -12.12
C THR A 921 -1.61 28.35 -10.98
N GLN A 922 -2.01 27.95 -9.77
CA GLN A 922 -1.05 27.81 -8.66
C GLN A 922 0.06 26.80 -9.02
N THR A 923 -0.31 25.69 -9.66
CA THR A 923 0.62 24.62 -10.04
C THR A 923 1.62 25.05 -11.11
N SER A 924 1.20 25.87 -12.10
CA SER A 924 2.11 26.31 -13.16
C SER A 924 3.28 27.12 -12.63
N TYR A 925 3.13 27.80 -11.49
CA TYR A 925 4.22 28.50 -10.82
C TYR A 925 4.94 27.62 -9.79
N VAL A 926 4.21 26.89 -8.94
CA VAL A 926 4.81 26.21 -7.78
C VAL A 926 5.82 25.13 -8.17
N VAL A 927 5.49 24.27 -9.14
CA VAL A 927 6.34 23.13 -9.53
C VAL A 927 7.68 23.63 -10.11
N PRO A 928 7.70 24.52 -11.12
CA PRO A 928 8.97 25.06 -11.61
C PRO A 928 9.69 25.98 -10.61
N LEU A 929 9.01 26.61 -9.63
CA LEU A 929 9.70 27.32 -8.54
C LEU A 929 10.42 26.34 -7.61
N GLN A 930 9.77 25.24 -7.25
CA GLN A 930 10.35 24.19 -6.42
C GLN A 930 11.58 23.57 -7.06
N PHE A 931 11.56 23.37 -8.37
CA PHE A 931 12.65 22.76 -9.12
C PHE A 931 13.67 23.79 -9.65
N ASP A 932 13.60 25.03 -9.17
CA ASP A 932 14.49 26.15 -9.52
C ASP A 932 14.60 26.45 -11.03
N LEU A 933 13.50 26.33 -11.78
CA LEU A 933 13.51 26.50 -13.23
C LEU A 933 13.36 27.93 -13.71
N PHE A 934 12.84 28.86 -12.91
CA PHE A 934 12.83 30.25 -13.31
C PHE A 934 14.25 30.85 -13.25
N ASN A 935 14.66 31.55 -14.30
CA ASN A 935 15.92 32.29 -14.29
C ASN A 935 15.84 33.50 -13.33
N GLU A 936 16.99 34.13 -13.06
CA GLU A 936 17.10 35.28 -12.13
C GLU A 936 16.14 36.44 -12.47
N LYS A 937 15.82 36.65 -13.76
CA LYS A 937 14.88 37.68 -14.20
C LYS A 937 13.44 37.29 -13.85
N ASN A 938 13.05 36.06 -14.14
CA ASN A 938 11.66 35.61 -14.10
C ASN A 938 11.23 35.12 -12.71
N LYS A 939 12.16 34.63 -11.88
CA LYS A 939 11.85 34.04 -10.57
C LYS A 939 11.08 35.01 -9.64
N PRO A 940 11.50 36.28 -9.45
CA PRO A 940 10.74 37.24 -8.65
C PRO A 940 9.35 37.58 -9.22
N LEU A 941 9.18 37.50 -10.55
CA LEU A 941 7.90 37.75 -11.21
C LEU A 941 6.94 36.57 -10.99
N ALA A 942 7.42 35.34 -11.19
CA ALA A 942 6.65 34.12 -10.96
C ALA A 942 6.15 34.01 -9.51
N ILE A 943 7.00 34.32 -8.53
CA ILE A 943 6.62 34.34 -7.11
C ILE A 943 5.49 35.35 -6.86
N ARG A 944 5.58 36.55 -7.47
CA ARG A 944 4.54 37.57 -7.35
C ARG A 944 3.22 37.08 -7.92
N HIS A 945 3.23 36.52 -9.14
CA HIS A 945 2.03 36.00 -9.81
C HIS A 945 1.39 34.86 -9.01
N LEU A 946 2.18 33.95 -8.45
CA LEU A 946 1.68 32.89 -7.55
C LEU A 946 0.95 33.49 -6.33
N VAL A 947 1.58 34.45 -5.63
CA VAL A 947 0.98 35.07 -4.44
C VAL A 947 -0.28 35.86 -4.79
N GLU A 948 -0.29 36.58 -5.92
CA GLU A 948 -1.47 37.28 -6.43
C GLU A 948 -2.59 36.30 -6.78
N ASN A 949 -2.28 35.16 -7.40
CA ASN A 949 -3.24 34.11 -7.71
C ASN A 949 -3.87 33.53 -6.42
N ILE A 950 -3.06 33.17 -5.42
CA ILE A 950 -3.55 32.66 -4.12
C ILE A 950 -4.49 33.67 -3.46
N LYS A 951 -4.11 34.95 -3.46
CA LYS A 951 -4.95 36.03 -2.89
C LYS A 951 -6.27 36.19 -3.66
N LYS A 952 -6.24 36.11 -5.00
CA LYS A 952 -7.42 36.14 -5.85
C LYS A 952 -8.38 34.99 -5.55
N HIS A 953 -7.84 33.83 -5.16
CA HIS A 953 -8.60 32.66 -4.70
C HIS A 953 -8.91 32.69 -3.20
N ASN A 954 -8.84 33.85 -2.55
CA ASN A 954 -9.13 34.03 -1.12
C ASN A 954 -8.34 33.07 -0.22
N TYR A 955 -7.08 32.78 -0.57
CA TYR A 955 -6.23 31.82 0.15
C TYR A 955 -6.83 30.41 0.21
N THR A 956 -7.50 29.97 -0.86
CA THR A 956 -7.81 28.56 -1.09
C THR A 956 -6.82 27.97 -2.09
N LEU A 957 -6.59 26.66 -2.00
CA LEU A 957 -5.68 25.95 -2.90
C LEU A 957 -6.41 25.57 -4.20
N THR A 958 -5.72 25.59 -5.33
CA THR A 958 -6.27 25.08 -6.61
C THR A 958 -5.48 23.91 -7.18
N THR A 959 -4.44 23.48 -6.46
CA THR A 959 -3.46 22.47 -6.82
C THR A 959 -3.99 21.03 -6.70
N GLY A 960 -3.46 20.15 -7.53
CA GLY A 960 -3.62 18.70 -7.49
C GLY A 960 -2.43 18.00 -6.84
N PHE A 961 -2.21 16.73 -7.19
CA PHE A 961 -1.23 15.86 -6.53
C PHE A 961 0.21 16.36 -6.63
N ILE A 962 0.61 16.92 -7.77
CA ILE A 962 2.01 17.34 -7.98
C ILE A 962 2.25 18.80 -7.58
N GLY A 963 1.21 19.62 -7.51
CA GLY A 963 1.32 21.01 -7.03
C GLY A 963 1.27 21.14 -5.50
N THR A 964 0.38 20.38 -4.85
CA THR A 964 0.08 20.51 -3.41
C THR A 964 1.29 20.28 -2.49
N PRO A 965 2.16 19.28 -2.69
CA PRO A 965 3.28 18.98 -1.79
C PRO A 965 4.23 20.18 -1.62
N TYR A 966 4.36 21.00 -2.67
CA TYR A 966 5.38 22.04 -2.73
C TYR A 966 4.85 23.45 -2.44
N LEU A 967 3.53 23.65 -2.43
CA LEU A 967 2.91 24.99 -2.35
C LEU A 967 3.40 25.80 -1.15
N ASN A 968 3.31 25.24 0.05
CA ASN A 968 3.72 25.94 1.25
C ASN A 968 5.26 25.99 1.39
N LEU A 969 6.00 25.00 0.87
CA LEU A 969 7.47 25.01 0.85
C LEU A 969 7.98 26.21 0.03
N VAL A 970 7.49 26.35 -1.20
CA VAL A 970 7.86 27.45 -2.12
C VAL A 970 7.51 28.81 -1.51
N LEU A 971 6.35 28.95 -0.89
CA LEU A 971 5.98 30.21 -0.23
C LEU A 971 6.95 30.57 0.90
N SER A 972 7.25 29.62 1.79
CA SER A 972 8.15 29.84 2.92
C SER A 972 9.62 30.03 2.54
N ASP A 973 10.09 29.36 1.49
CA ASP A 973 11.44 29.55 0.93
C ASP A 973 11.62 30.94 0.32
N ASN A 974 10.54 31.54 -0.17
CA ASN A 974 10.56 32.86 -0.79
C ASN A 974 10.01 33.97 0.13
N GLY A 975 9.89 33.71 1.43
CA GLY A 975 9.58 34.73 2.45
C GLY A 975 8.10 35.08 2.61
N TYR A 976 7.19 34.29 2.05
CA TYR A 976 5.73 34.45 2.16
C TYR A 976 5.13 33.50 3.20
N ASP A 977 5.76 33.41 4.37
CA ASP A 977 5.29 32.59 5.50
C ASP A 977 3.85 32.97 5.92
N ASP A 978 3.46 34.25 5.81
CA ASP A 978 2.10 34.72 6.12
C ASP A 978 1.04 34.18 5.15
N VAL A 979 1.38 34.02 3.87
CA VAL A 979 0.49 33.43 2.86
C VAL A 979 0.39 31.92 3.07
N ALA A 980 1.52 31.25 3.37
CA ALA A 980 1.55 29.82 3.67
C ALA A 980 0.67 29.46 4.87
N TYR A 981 0.77 30.23 5.97
CA TYR A 981 -0.10 30.04 7.14
C TYR A 981 -1.57 30.29 6.83
N LYS A 982 -1.92 31.33 6.05
CA LYS A 982 -3.32 31.56 5.66
C LYS A 982 -3.91 30.43 4.82
N LEU A 983 -3.13 29.83 3.92
CA LEU A 983 -3.56 28.63 3.18
C LEU A 983 -3.74 27.43 4.11
N PHE A 984 -2.79 27.23 5.04
CA PHE A 984 -2.80 26.12 5.98
C PHE A 984 -3.98 26.18 6.97
N GLU A 985 -4.33 27.38 7.43
CA GLU A 985 -5.43 27.63 8.38
C GLU A 985 -6.79 27.82 7.69
N GLN A 986 -6.84 27.78 6.36
CA GLN A 986 -8.07 27.94 5.59
C GLN A 986 -9.07 26.83 5.92
N THR A 987 -10.34 27.22 6.07
CA THR A 987 -11.45 26.31 6.34
C THR A 987 -12.51 26.28 5.25
N ALA A 988 -12.49 27.25 4.32
CA ALA A 988 -13.36 27.23 3.16
C ALA A 988 -12.91 26.14 2.17
N TYR A 989 -13.87 25.51 1.49
CA TYR A 989 -13.56 24.66 0.36
C TYR A 989 -12.95 25.49 -0.78
N PRO A 990 -11.88 25.02 -1.44
CA PRO A 990 -11.02 23.87 -1.11
C PRO A 990 -9.87 24.19 -0.13
N SER A 991 -9.64 23.34 0.87
CA SER A 991 -8.53 23.44 1.85
C SER A 991 -8.33 22.13 2.64
N TRP A 992 -7.20 22.00 3.35
CA TRP A 992 -6.93 20.84 4.22
C TRP A 992 -7.86 20.74 5.42
N LEU A 993 -8.22 21.87 6.05
CA LEU A 993 -9.09 21.86 7.24
C LEU A 993 -10.57 21.75 6.87
N TYR A 994 -10.95 21.90 5.60
CA TYR A 994 -12.32 21.66 5.17
C TYR A 994 -12.74 20.22 5.51
N PRO A 995 -12.14 19.13 4.96
CA PRO A 995 -12.48 17.75 5.33
C PRO A 995 -12.49 17.47 6.83
N VAL A 996 -11.55 18.06 7.58
CA VAL A 996 -11.47 17.92 9.05
C VAL A 996 -12.77 18.40 9.72
N LEU A 997 -13.31 19.54 9.28
CA LEU A 997 -14.58 20.08 9.78
C LEU A 997 -15.79 19.21 9.41
N GLN A 998 -15.67 18.31 8.44
CA GLN A 998 -16.70 17.33 8.08
C GLN A 998 -16.47 15.95 8.73
N GLY A 999 -15.52 15.85 9.66
CA GLY A 999 -15.28 14.62 10.44
C GLY A 999 -14.33 13.63 9.76
N ALA A 1000 -13.52 14.08 8.80
CA ALA A 1000 -12.45 13.28 8.24
C ALA A 1000 -11.49 12.79 9.34
N THR A 1001 -11.13 11.51 9.25
CA THR A 1001 -10.13 10.87 10.15
C THR A 1001 -8.91 10.33 9.39
N THR A 1002 -8.88 10.58 8.08
CA THR A 1002 -7.85 10.23 7.10
C THR A 1002 -7.81 11.36 6.06
N ILE A 1003 -6.80 11.37 5.19
CA ILE A 1003 -6.77 12.28 4.04
C ILE A 1003 -7.65 11.72 2.93
N TRP A 1004 -8.42 12.58 2.26
CA TRP A 1004 -9.31 12.18 1.16
C TRP A 1004 -8.58 12.26 -0.18
N GLU A 1005 -9.03 11.49 -1.17
CA GLU A 1005 -8.47 11.50 -2.52
C GLU A 1005 -8.75 12.83 -3.25
N ARG A 1006 -9.92 13.43 -3.01
CA ARG A 1006 -10.31 14.71 -3.60
C ARG A 1006 -10.55 15.77 -2.54
N TRP A 1007 -10.29 17.02 -2.90
CA TRP A 1007 -10.75 18.17 -2.12
C TRP A 1007 -12.27 18.21 -1.92
N ASN A 1008 -13.02 17.63 -2.87
CA ASN A 1008 -14.47 17.52 -2.86
C ASN A 1008 -14.96 16.07 -2.75
N SER A 1009 -14.22 15.18 -2.08
CA SER A 1009 -14.70 13.81 -1.85
C SER A 1009 -16.06 13.79 -1.17
N TYR A 1010 -16.27 14.74 -0.26
CA TYR A 1010 -17.58 15.15 0.22
C TYR A 1010 -17.63 16.68 0.40
N THR A 1011 -18.75 17.31 0.04
CA THR A 1011 -19.03 18.70 0.40
C THR A 1011 -20.44 18.84 0.97
N LEU A 1012 -20.67 19.84 1.81
CA LEU A 1012 -22.01 20.09 2.37
C LEU A 1012 -23.05 20.43 1.30
N VAL A 1013 -22.62 21.07 0.21
CA VAL A 1013 -23.50 21.50 -0.88
C VAL A 1013 -23.80 20.34 -1.82
N ASN A 1014 -22.77 19.58 -2.22
CA ASN A 1014 -22.87 18.58 -3.29
C ASN A 1014 -22.94 17.13 -2.79
N GLY A 1015 -22.76 16.89 -1.50
CA GLY A 1015 -22.68 15.54 -0.95
C GLY A 1015 -21.41 14.83 -1.42
N PHE A 1016 -21.50 13.52 -1.64
CA PHE A 1016 -20.41 12.71 -2.16
C PHE A 1016 -20.02 13.12 -3.58
N GLY A 1017 -18.71 13.17 -3.83
CA GLY A 1017 -18.12 13.40 -5.15
C GLY A 1017 -18.34 12.24 -6.14
N PRO A 1018 -17.76 12.33 -7.36
CA PRO A 1018 -17.94 11.35 -8.43
C PRO A 1018 -17.55 9.91 -8.04
N VAL A 1019 -18.49 8.97 -8.14
CA VAL A 1019 -18.37 7.59 -7.59
C VAL A 1019 -17.35 6.70 -8.30
N ASP A 1020 -17.01 7.04 -9.54
CA ASP A 1020 -16.03 6.32 -10.36
C ASP A 1020 -14.62 6.37 -9.77
N MET A 1021 -14.33 7.42 -8.98
CA MET A 1021 -13.06 7.57 -8.26
C MET A 1021 -13.23 8.56 -7.10
N ASN A 1022 -13.60 8.07 -5.91
CA ASN A 1022 -13.79 8.91 -4.72
C ASN A 1022 -13.48 8.20 -3.38
N SER A 1023 -12.20 8.06 -3.07
CA SER A 1023 -11.71 7.50 -1.82
C SER A 1023 -11.69 8.51 -0.67
N PHE A 1024 -12.03 8.06 0.54
CA PHE A 1024 -11.86 8.84 1.78
C PHE A 1024 -10.57 8.47 2.53
N ASN A 1025 -9.68 7.68 1.92
CA ASN A 1025 -8.39 7.28 2.48
C ASN A 1025 -7.31 7.20 1.40
N HIS A 1026 -6.79 8.37 1.06
CA HIS A 1026 -5.53 8.57 0.33
C HIS A 1026 -4.50 9.20 1.28
N TYR A 1027 -3.27 9.36 0.85
CA TYR A 1027 -2.23 10.05 1.62
C TYR A 1027 -1.58 11.22 0.87
N SER A 1028 -1.79 11.33 -0.44
CA SER A 1028 -1.12 12.28 -1.33
C SER A 1028 -1.25 13.75 -0.88
N TYR A 1029 -2.45 14.22 -0.53
CA TYR A 1029 -2.62 15.59 0.02
C TYR A 1029 -2.13 15.77 1.46
N GLY A 1030 -1.80 14.67 2.14
CA GLY A 1030 -1.11 14.68 3.43
C GLY A 1030 0.35 15.10 3.33
N ALA A 1031 0.90 15.25 2.11
CA ALA A 1031 2.25 15.73 1.88
C ALA A 1031 2.55 17.12 2.49
N ILE A 1032 1.50 17.88 2.86
CA ILE A 1032 1.63 19.14 3.61
C ILE A 1032 2.38 18.96 4.95
N GLU A 1033 2.41 17.76 5.51
CA GLU A 1033 3.15 17.50 6.74
C GLU A 1033 4.64 17.78 6.61
N GLU A 1034 5.22 17.62 5.42
CA GLU A 1034 6.60 18.02 5.17
C GLU A 1034 6.83 19.48 5.56
N TRP A 1035 5.89 20.37 5.22
CA TRP A 1035 5.97 21.78 5.62
C TRP A 1035 5.75 21.96 7.13
N MET A 1036 4.85 21.19 7.73
CA MET A 1036 4.64 21.19 9.19
C MET A 1036 5.93 20.83 9.94
N MET A 1037 6.61 19.76 9.55
CA MET A 1037 7.83 19.32 10.19
C MET A 1037 9.01 20.24 9.86
N ALA A 1038 9.19 20.58 8.58
CA ALA A 1038 10.38 21.26 8.09
C ALA A 1038 10.34 22.78 8.28
N TYR A 1039 9.17 23.40 8.41
CA TYR A 1039 9.04 24.87 8.50
C TYR A 1039 8.37 25.31 9.78
N THR A 1040 7.23 24.76 10.20
CA THR A 1040 6.55 25.27 11.41
C THR A 1040 7.29 24.84 12.68
N LEU A 1041 7.73 23.57 12.75
CA LEU A 1041 8.72 23.12 13.75
C LEU A 1041 10.14 23.51 13.35
N GLY A 1042 10.42 23.59 12.05
CA GLY A 1042 11.74 23.93 11.55
C GLY A 1042 12.74 22.78 11.58
N ILE A 1043 12.32 21.52 11.73
CA ILE A 1043 13.22 20.36 11.75
C ILE A 1043 13.53 19.99 10.30
N GLN A 1044 14.67 20.45 9.79
CA GLN A 1044 15.11 20.21 8.41
C GLN A 1044 16.35 19.33 8.38
N ARG A 1045 16.44 18.49 7.33
CA ARG A 1045 17.65 17.75 7.00
C ARG A 1045 18.72 18.69 6.43
N ASP A 1046 19.98 18.43 6.74
CA ASP A 1046 21.12 18.96 5.99
C ASP A 1046 21.38 18.01 4.80
N GLU A 1047 21.13 18.47 3.57
CA GLU A 1047 21.23 17.59 2.40
C GLU A 1047 22.67 17.16 2.06
N GLU A 1048 23.68 17.90 2.56
CA GLU A 1048 25.09 17.51 2.47
C GLU A 1048 25.51 16.56 3.60
N GLN A 1049 24.68 16.41 4.65
CA GLN A 1049 24.89 15.49 5.77
C GLN A 1049 23.61 14.69 6.09
N PRO A 1050 23.28 13.68 5.25
CA PRO A 1050 22.10 12.84 5.40
C PRO A 1050 21.99 12.17 6.77
N ALA A 1051 20.80 11.65 7.06
CA ALA A 1051 20.47 11.00 8.33
C ALA A 1051 20.48 11.92 9.56
N TYR A 1052 20.47 13.24 9.39
CA TYR A 1052 20.49 14.22 10.48
C TYR A 1052 21.77 14.18 11.32
N LYS A 1053 22.92 13.82 10.72
CA LYS A 1053 24.22 13.99 11.39
C LYS A 1053 24.48 15.47 11.71
N HIS A 1054 24.04 16.34 10.81
CA HIS A 1054 23.82 17.75 11.06
C HIS A 1054 22.34 18.09 10.83
N ILE A 1055 21.79 18.90 11.71
CA ILE A 1055 20.36 19.26 11.72
C ILE A 1055 20.25 20.75 11.39
N ILE A 1056 19.31 21.10 10.51
CA ILE A 1056 18.94 22.49 10.32
C ILE A 1056 17.68 22.74 11.14
N LEU A 1057 17.75 23.68 12.10
CA LEU A 1057 16.61 24.14 12.88
C LEU A 1057 16.21 25.54 12.39
N GLN A 1058 15.08 25.66 11.71
CA GLN A 1058 14.61 26.93 11.15
C GLN A 1058 13.08 27.09 11.29
N PRO A 1059 12.58 27.33 12.51
CA PRO A 1059 11.16 27.51 12.75
C PRO A 1059 10.63 28.79 12.08
N ARG A 1060 9.47 28.68 11.42
CA ARG A 1060 8.72 29.80 10.85
C ARG A 1060 7.61 30.20 11.82
N ILE A 1061 7.87 31.19 12.66
CA ILE A 1061 6.92 31.66 13.67
C ILE A 1061 5.80 32.46 12.98
N GLY A 1062 4.54 32.04 13.12
CA GLY A 1062 3.42 32.70 12.43
C GLY A 1062 2.07 32.03 12.64
N GLY A 1063 1.09 32.44 11.83
CA GLY A 1063 -0.30 31.99 11.90
C GLY A 1063 -1.05 32.52 13.13
N THR A 1064 -2.20 31.91 13.45
CA THR A 1064 -2.98 32.25 14.65
C THR A 1064 -2.59 31.45 15.90
N PHE A 1065 -1.55 30.62 15.81
CA PHE A 1065 -1.14 29.71 16.88
C PHE A 1065 -0.46 30.43 18.04
N SER A 1066 -0.80 30.01 19.26
CA SER A 1066 -0.10 30.43 20.49
C SER A 1066 1.11 29.55 20.80
N PHE A 1067 1.13 28.31 20.32
CA PHE A 1067 2.30 27.43 20.33
C PHE A 1067 2.21 26.40 19.21
N ILE A 1068 3.38 25.93 18.78
CA ILE A 1068 3.57 24.71 17.97
C ILE A 1068 4.78 23.98 18.55
N ARG A 1069 4.65 22.68 18.81
CA ARG A 1069 5.75 21.85 19.31
C ARG A 1069 5.68 20.44 18.74
N GLY A 1070 6.83 19.79 18.64
CA GLY A 1070 6.89 18.45 18.10
C GLY A 1070 8.29 17.85 18.11
N HIS A 1071 8.41 16.66 17.52
CA HIS A 1071 9.65 15.92 17.46
C HIS A 1071 9.75 15.02 16.24
N TYR A 1072 10.99 14.63 15.92
CA TYR A 1072 11.32 13.55 15.00
C TYR A 1072 12.39 12.64 15.61
N ASP A 1073 12.15 11.33 15.59
CA ASP A 1073 13.06 10.28 16.07
C ASP A 1073 13.98 9.84 14.93
N SER A 1074 15.12 10.51 14.78
CA SER A 1074 16.13 10.21 13.77
C SER A 1074 16.95 8.96 14.08
N ALA A 1075 17.79 8.52 13.13
CA ALA A 1075 18.74 7.44 13.35
C ALA A 1075 19.72 7.70 14.52
N TYR A 1076 20.00 8.97 14.85
CA TYR A 1076 20.85 9.36 15.98
C TYR A 1076 20.09 9.56 17.29
N GLY A 1077 18.76 9.66 17.25
CA GLY A 1077 17.90 9.91 18.41
C GLY A 1077 16.89 11.02 18.16
N ARG A 1078 16.14 11.37 19.22
CA ARG A 1078 15.06 12.34 19.17
C ARG A 1078 15.58 13.77 18.96
N ILE A 1079 15.02 14.43 17.97
CA ILE A 1079 15.15 15.87 17.70
C ILE A 1079 13.83 16.51 18.11
N GLU A 1080 13.87 17.48 19.03
CA GLU A 1080 12.69 18.24 19.44
C GLU A 1080 12.82 19.68 19.00
N SER A 1081 11.70 20.29 18.61
CA SER A 1081 11.64 21.71 18.26
C SER A 1081 10.25 22.24 18.57
N GLY A 1082 10.16 23.47 19.07
CA GLY A 1082 8.87 24.10 19.31
C GLY A 1082 9.00 25.55 19.74
N TRP A 1083 7.92 26.29 19.58
CA TRP A 1083 7.85 27.69 19.97
C TRP A 1083 6.52 28.03 20.63
N GLN A 1084 6.53 29.06 21.47
CA GLN A 1084 5.37 29.59 22.16
C GLN A 1084 5.40 31.12 22.17
N ILE A 1085 4.31 31.74 21.72
CA ILE A 1085 4.16 33.19 21.72
C ILE A 1085 4.07 33.72 23.15
N GLN A 1086 4.78 34.82 23.41
CA GLN A 1086 4.74 35.56 24.66
C GLN A 1086 4.09 36.93 24.46
N LYS A 1087 3.90 37.69 25.55
CA LYS A 1087 3.41 39.08 25.46
C LYS A 1087 4.34 39.99 24.63
N ARG A 1088 5.64 39.70 24.64
CA ARG A 1088 6.67 40.26 23.76
C ARG A 1088 7.48 39.10 23.20
N GLY A 1089 7.53 39.00 21.88
CA GLY A 1089 8.24 37.95 21.16
C GLY A 1089 7.76 36.53 21.48
N TYR A 1090 8.67 35.57 21.62
CA TYR A 1090 8.37 34.15 21.75
C TYR A 1090 9.49 33.37 22.46
N ILE A 1091 9.15 32.20 23.01
CA ILE A 1091 10.10 31.22 23.52
C ILE A 1091 10.28 30.13 22.45
N TYR A 1092 11.52 29.71 22.23
CA TYR A 1092 11.89 28.58 21.40
C TYR A 1092 12.60 27.52 22.25
N GLU A 1093 12.21 26.26 22.07
CA GLU A 1093 12.80 25.10 22.73
C GLU A 1093 13.25 24.08 21.70
N ALA A 1094 14.41 23.46 21.93
CA ALA A 1094 14.93 22.41 21.05
C ALA A 1094 15.77 21.39 21.82
N THR A 1095 15.77 20.14 21.36
CA THR A 1095 16.66 19.07 21.85
C THR A 1095 17.41 18.47 20.66
N ILE A 1096 18.73 18.41 20.76
CA ILE A 1096 19.63 17.84 19.76
C ILE A 1096 20.24 16.54 20.31
N PRO A 1097 20.10 15.38 19.63
CA PRO A 1097 20.60 14.11 20.14
C PRO A 1097 22.13 14.08 20.20
N ALA A 1098 22.70 13.22 21.05
CA ALA A 1098 24.16 13.08 21.13
C ALA A 1098 24.73 12.57 19.80
N ASN A 1099 26.00 12.84 19.57
CA ASN A 1099 26.71 12.55 18.32
C ASN A 1099 26.23 13.35 17.09
N THR A 1100 25.40 14.38 17.27
CA THR A 1100 24.99 15.28 16.18
C THR A 1100 25.23 16.75 16.54
N THR A 1101 25.02 17.62 15.56
CA THR A 1101 25.08 19.08 15.72
C THR A 1101 23.91 19.72 14.99
N ALA A 1102 23.62 20.99 15.28
CA ALA A 1102 22.61 21.73 14.54
C ALA A 1102 23.03 23.15 14.19
N THR A 1103 22.47 23.70 13.10
CA THR A 1103 22.46 25.13 12.83
C THR A 1103 21.05 25.65 13.06
N LEU A 1104 20.91 26.60 13.98
CA LEU A 1104 19.65 27.22 14.35
C LEU A 1104 19.50 28.60 13.70
N TYR A 1105 18.36 28.85 13.08
CA TYR A 1105 17.97 30.11 12.47
C TYR A 1105 16.67 30.62 13.13
N LEU A 1106 16.78 31.61 14.02
CA LEU A 1106 15.64 32.19 14.72
C LEU A 1106 15.21 33.53 14.10
N PRO A 1107 13.94 33.72 13.72
CA PRO A 1107 13.42 35.04 13.35
C PRO A 1107 13.62 36.05 14.48
N ALA A 1108 14.48 37.07 14.29
CA ALA A 1108 14.82 38.02 15.34
C ALA A 1108 15.25 39.36 14.74
N ARG A 1109 14.89 40.47 15.41
CA ARG A 1109 15.27 41.82 14.98
C ARG A 1109 16.79 42.06 15.03
N SER A 1110 17.45 41.44 16.01
CA SER A 1110 18.90 41.46 16.15
C SER A 1110 19.37 40.27 16.99
N VAL A 1111 20.67 39.96 16.98
CA VAL A 1111 21.23 38.95 17.89
C VAL A 1111 21.03 39.33 19.37
N LYS A 1112 20.94 40.64 19.68
CA LYS A 1112 20.77 41.14 21.06
C LYS A 1112 19.37 40.90 21.63
N SER A 1113 18.37 40.65 20.78
CA SER A 1113 17.00 40.34 21.21
C SER A 1113 16.80 38.84 21.46
N VAL A 1114 17.89 38.06 21.55
CA VAL A 1114 17.85 36.62 21.78
C VAL A 1114 18.59 36.31 23.09
N HIS A 1115 17.89 35.69 24.02
CA HIS A 1115 18.34 35.39 25.37
C HIS A 1115 18.28 33.88 25.61
N VAL A 1116 19.43 33.26 25.83
CA VAL A 1116 19.51 31.83 26.12
C VAL A 1116 19.25 31.60 27.61
N GLU A 1117 18.12 30.99 27.94
CA GLU A 1117 17.76 30.64 29.33
C GLU A 1117 18.38 29.29 29.75
N LYS A 1118 18.52 28.36 28.80
CA LYS A 1118 19.13 27.03 29.01
C LYS A 1118 20.01 26.65 27.82
N GLY A 1119 21.18 26.07 28.10
CA GLY A 1119 22.10 25.53 27.10
C GLY A 1119 23.20 26.48 26.63
N GLN A 1120 23.55 27.49 27.45
CA GLN A 1120 24.58 28.49 27.13
C GLN A 1120 25.96 27.88 26.77
N GLU A 1121 26.29 26.70 27.32
CA GLU A 1121 27.53 25.97 27.08
C GLU A 1121 27.58 25.21 25.74
N GLY A 1122 26.44 24.96 25.11
CA GLY A 1122 26.30 24.22 23.86
C GLY A 1122 26.02 25.10 22.64
N ILE A 1123 25.87 26.42 22.81
CA ILE A 1123 25.41 27.36 21.78
C ILE A 1123 26.46 28.43 21.46
N THR A 1124 26.70 28.66 20.17
CA THR A 1124 27.60 29.71 19.68
C THR A 1124 26.90 30.60 18.66
N SER A 1125 26.88 31.91 18.89
CA SER A 1125 26.31 32.88 17.93
C SER A 1125 27.19 32.99 16.69
N VAL A 1126 26.58 32.93 15.51
CA VAL A 1126 27.23 33.15 14.21
C VAL A 1126 26.99 34.58 13.73
N GLY A 1127 25.80 35.15 13.97
CA GLY A 1127 25.46 36.51 13.57
C GLY A 1127 23.99 36.66 13.17
N LEU A 1128 23.68 37.74 12.45
CA LEU A 1128 22.37 37.97 11.84
C LEU A 1128 22.49 37.75 10.32
N LYS A 1129 21.60 36.92 9.76
CA LYS A 1129 21.51 36.67 8.32
C LYS A 1129 20.04 36.70 7.90
N ASP A 1130 19.69 37.55 6.94
CA ASP A 1130 18.35 37.63 6.35
C ASP A 1130 17.22 37.75 7.39
N GLY A 1131 17.43 38.61 8.41
CA GLY A 1131 16.46 38.82 9.51
C GLY A 1131 16.37 37.67 10.52
N LYS A 1132 17.32 36.72 10.49
CA LYS A 1132 17.38 35.57 11.39
C LYS A 1132 18.68 35.59 12.19
N ALA A 1133 18.60 35.42 13.50
CA ALA A 1133 19.75 35.17 14.35
C ALA A 1133 20.22 33.72 14.16
N VAL A 1134 21.48 33.56 13.79
CA VAL A 1134 22.07 32.25 13.44
C VAL A 1134 22.97 31.77 14.57
N TYR A 1135 22.80 30.51 14.95
CA TYR A 1135 23.57 29.85 16.00
C TYR A 1135 24.04 28.48 15.56
N ARG A 1136 25.21 28.05 16.05
CA ARG A 1136 25.64 26.65 16.02
C ARG A 1136 25.32 26.02 17.37
N LEU A 1137 24.62 24.90 17.34
CA LEU A 1137 24.26 24.11 18.51
C LEU A 1137 25.03 22.79 18.51
N ARG A 1138 25.49 22.41 19.69
CA ARG A 1138 25.95 21.06 20.00
C ARG A 1138 24.76 20.19 20.44
N SER A 1139 24.96 18.89 20.65
CA SER A 1139 23.96 18.05 21.32
C SER A 1139 23.56 18.62 22.69
N GLY A 1140 22.32 18.36 23.12
CA GLY A 1140 21.74 18.86 24.37
C GLY A 1140 20.39 19.57 24.19
N SER A 1141 19.81 20.07 25.28
CA SER A 1141 18.51 20.78 25.26
C SER A 1141 18.67 22.28 25.48
N TYR A 1142 17.93 23.08 24.73
CA TYR A 1142 18.01 24.53 24.68
C TYR A 1142 16.66 25.16 24.97
N ARG A 1143 16.68 26.29 25.68
CA ARG A 1143 15.52 27.18 25.86
C ARG A 1143 15.97 28.61 25.62
N ILE A 1144 15.33 29.27 24.66
CA ILE A 1144 15.75 30.56 24.13
C ILE A 1144 14.53 31.48 24.11
N CYS A 1145 14.63 32.63 24.77
CA CYS A 1145 13.66 33.70 24.68
C CYS A 1145 14.07 34.69 23.57
N VAL A 1146 13.11 35.11 22.75
CA VAL A 1146 13.31 36.12 21.70
C VAL A 1146 12.33 37.27 21.96
N ASP A 1147 12.82 38.50 22.08
CA ASP A 1147 12.05 39.70 22.46
C ASP A 1147 11.36 40.44 21.30
#